data_AF-A0A965B9W8-F1
#
_entry.id   AF-A0A965B9W8-F1
#
_cell.length_a   1.000
_cell.length_b   1.000
_cell.length_c   1.000
_cell.angle_alpha   90.00
_cell.angle_beta   90.00
_cell.angle_gamma   90.00
#
_symmetry.space_group_name_H-M   'P 1'
#
loop_
_entity.id
_entity.type
_entity.pdbx_description
1 polymer ?
#
loop_
_entity_poly.entity_id
_entity_poly.type
_entity_poly.pdbx_seq_one_letter_code
_entity_poly.pdbx_strand_id
1 'polypeptide(L)'
;MTAPNEEPGAVGPTDPEDQTAIGEAHSSTGDYGQMSGSLAAADQMGDVSVATRSTVNRQRSRLLENWVFGLIIALAAVLRFTGVNWDNGSQLHPDERFLFMVEGALRPGFVATGANGSTVQTRSAPIWEYYFDSARSGLNPHNVGYGFFVYGTFPLFATKWILTLFQSSGFDRVHLIGRSLSALSDTGSVALVAIIARRLFGSRVGLLAAALLAVCVLHIQQAHFFVFDSFLVTLVLACFWSCLDIVAFARWRDFAVTGLLLGLTLATKLSMVVFMPVIALAGLIHLWETHWAKQHLVIDDVDSDRPSPTIATVLEEWWNDGSLTSVIAGGILTALVAVLVFRIAQPYAFAGPSPFDLRLNPKWLDNIDYQAKSQDGSVDLPPSIQWAETSKVFFPLRHMVNWGLGLPLGVAVWASFFGACWLAMVKQRWQHALVAFWAGLCFLYFSSVLNKTMRYLLPSYPFFVILGSWGLVAAFDAMNNGRVRVRNGTSFLSNDVPGALRFRLAALNLTSISPLAPLVGSIAILAVLAYSSGWAFAFTRIYARPVSRGQASMWIYRNVPPPAVMANEHWDDPLPLPIPGFDHGKYAGPQLPLYDPDEPKKIDTILQMLSQSSYINITSNRLYGSIPRMPERYPMTSEYYRRLFAGDLGFSLVATIPSYPSIGPWVINDDAAEEAFTVYDHPKVLIFRKDPDFSTARVRQILTSVSLDNVQNIPPIMAGRPNLQLDAASREKVTQGGTWSDSFSLDDRSGLFAPVIWYLTLSVLGLIVAPLVWSLFPSLPDRGYGSARPLGLLAVSWFAWLLASIDFLPWTRLSLVAASAACVFAMIPVLRRSGREWVGWARGNWRTIVTVELVTVGAFVAFCLIRSLNPDLWHPARGGEKPMEFAYLNAVIKTASFPPYDPWYAGGYLNYYYFGYVLIGTLAKLTGVAPAVAFNIGVATVYAMTVGATFGVASNLTVFGWETAVGHVRAGSRYR
;
A
#
# COMPACT_ATOMS: atom_id res chain seq x y z
N MET A 1 35.94 28.40 46.75
CA MET A 1 36.05 29.71 47.41
C MET A 1 35.48 30.76 46.48
N THR A 2 34.64 31.60 47.06
CA THR A 2 34.13 32.91 46.63
C THR A 2 34.95 33.66 45.58
N ALA A 3 34.26 34.08 44.50
CA ALA A 3 34.30 35.40 43.83
C ALA A 3 35.70 35.96 43.43
N PRO A 4 35.86 37.14 42.79
CA PRO A 4 34.85 38.12 42.35
C PRO A 4 35.14 38.70 40.94
N ASN A 5 34.25 39.53 40.37
CA ASN A 5 34.42 40.97 40.10
C ASN A 5 34.05 41.20 38.60
N GLU A 6 33.48 42.30 38.10
CA GLU A 6 33.20 43.65 38.62
C GLU A 6 32.21 44.31 37.61
N GLU A 7 31.24 45.07 38.12
CA GLU A 7 30.44 46.10 37.40
C GLU A 7 31.35 47.32 37.04
N PRO A 8 30.95 48.42 36.32
CA PRO A 8 29.59 48.96 36.08
C PRO A 8 29.35 49.74 34.75
N GLY A 9 28.15 50.30 34.60
CA GLY A 9 28.04 51.74 34.30
C GLY A 9 27.81 52.22 32.87
N ALA A 10 26.52 52.34 32.53
CA ALA A 10 25.86 53.49 31.89
C ALA A 10 26.62 54.45 30.93
N VAL A 11 26.12 54.44 29.69
CA VAL A 11 25.71 55.58 28.84
C VAL A 11 26.67 56.79 28.68
N GLY A 12 27.31 56.78 27.52
CA GLY A 12 27.85 57.85 26.67
C GLY A 12 28.43 57.14 25.43
N PRO A 13 28.59 57.72 24.20
CA PRO A 13 28.98 59.11 23.87
C PRO A 13 28.19 59.69 22.63
N THR A 14 28.11 61.00 22.37
CA THR A 14 28.97 61.87 21.51
C THR A 14 29.55 61.22 20.24
N ASP A 15 29.23 61.77 19.07
CA ASP A 15 29.99 61.60 17.81
C ASP A 15 31.23 62.52 17.81
N PRO A 16 32.32 62.20 17.07
CA PRO A 16 33.45 63.09 16.89
C PRO A 16 33.25 64.05 15.70
N GLU A 17 33.19 65.33 16.07
CA GLU A 17 33.73 66.55 15.46
C GLU A 17 34.10 66.62 13.97
N ASP A 18 33.46 67.59 13.32
CA ASP A 18 33.97 68.38 12.21
C ASP A 18 34.94 69.45 12.77
N GLN A 19 36.14 69.56 12.21
CA GLN A 19 36.95 70.78 12.31
C GLN A 19 36.96 71.45 10.94
N THR A 20 36.14 72.49 10.81
CA THR A 20 36.26 73.49 9.75
C THR A 20 37.30 74.54 10.13
N ALA A 21 38.25 74.74 9.21
CA ALA A 21 38.98 75.98 8.99
C ALA A 21 39.49 75.84 7.53
N ILE A 22 39.42 76.76 6.56
CA ILE A 22 39.38 78.23 6.44
C ILE A 22 38.91 78.45 4.98
N GLY A 23 37.92 79.28 4.66
CA GLY A 23 38.10 80.72 4.36
C GLY A 23 38.46 81.00 2.89
N GLU A 24 37.43 81.43 2.14
CA GLU A 24 37.40 82.38 1.01
C GLU A 24 38.40 82.27 -0.17
N ALA A 25 37.89 82.10 -1.40
CA ALA A 25 37.64 83.21 -2.35
C ALA A 25 37.25 82.75 -3.79
N HIS A 26 36.17 83.37 -4.28
CA HIS A 26 35.80 83.71 -5.68
C HIS A 26 35.75 82.68 -6.85
N SER A 27 34.49 82.43 -7.25
CA SER A 27 33.88 82.50 -8.60
C SER A 27 34.37 81.59 -9.76
N SER A 28 33.50 80.68 -10.20
CA SER A 28 32.74 80.80 -11.47
C SER A 28 31.77 79.62 -11.71
N THR A 29 30.55 79.97 -12.12
CA THR A 29 29.59 79.25 -13.01
C THR A 29 29.08 77.83 -12.69
N GLY A 30 27.74 77.69 -12.65
CA GLY A 30 26.99 76.46 -12.99
C GLY A 30 26.00 76.00 -11.90
N ASP A 31 24.77 76.50 -11.83
CA ASP A 31 23.50 76.06 -12.48
C ASP A 31 22.69 74.98 -11.72
N TYR A 32 21.43 75.38 -11.39
CA TYR A 32 20.21 74.67 -10.95
C TYR A 32 20.23 73.38 -10.10
N GLY A 33 19.60 73.44 -8.91
CA GLY A 33 19.16 72.24 -8.17
C GLY A 33 18.64 72.46 -6.74
N GLN A 34 17.53 73.19 -6.55
CA GLN A 34 16.77 73.18 -5.28
C GLN A 34 15.29 72.92 -5.53
N MET A 35 14.89 71.66 -5.53
CA MET A 35 13.54 71.16 -5.16
C MET A 35 13.55 69.61 -5.21
N SER A 36 14.23 68.95 -4.27
CA SER A 36 14.14 67.48 -4.11
C SER A 36 14.42 66.95 -2.69
N GLY A 37 14.58 67.81 -1.68
CA GLY A 37 15.03 67.39 -0.34
C GLY A 37 13.94 67.04 0.69
N SER A 38 12.66 67.34 0.44
CA SER A 38 11.59 67.22 1.47
C SER A 38 10.76 65.93 1.40
N LEU A 39 10.89 65.13 0.34
CA LEU A 39 10.13 63.88 0.17
C LEU A 39 10.91 62.63 0.63
N ALA A 40 12.24 62.66 0.63
CA ALA A 40 13.08 61.51 0.96
C ALA A 40 13.17 61.19 2.47
N ALA A 41 12.99 62.19 3.36
CA ALA A 41 13.04 61.97 4.82
C ALA A 41 11.74 61.36 5.38
N ALA A 42 10.61 61.57 4.71
CA ALA A 42 9.33 60.95 5.09
C ALA A 42 9.25 59.46 4.69
N ASP A 43 9.86 59.09 3.55
CA ASP A 43 9.94 57.71 3.09
C ASP A 43 10.85 56.84 3.96
N GLN A 44 11.97 57.38 4.46
CA GLN A 44 12.88 56.62 5.34
C GLN A 44 12.31 56.38 6.76
N MET A 45 11.53 57.32 7.32
CA MET A 45 10.80 57.06 8.59
C MET A 45 9.60 56.12 8.39
N GLY A 46 8.97 56.13 7.21
CA GLY A 46 7.95 55.16 6.80
C GLY A 46 8.49 53.72 6.78
N ASP A 47 9.65 53.51 6.15
CA ASP A 47 10.25 52.19 5.95
C ASP A 47 10.73 51.51 7.24
N VAL A 48 11.29 52.28 8.19
CA VAL A 48 11.71 51.73 9.50
C VAL A 48 10.51 51.29 10.34
N SER A 49 9.38 52.02 10.26
CA SER A 49 8.13 51.67 10.96
C SER A 49 7.43 50.43 10.34
N VAL A 50 7.56 50.24 9.02
CA VAL A 50 7.05 49.08 8.30
C VAL A 50 7.90 47.83 8.60
N ALA A 51 9.23 47.99 8.66
CA ALA A 51 10.15 46.90 9.02
C ALA A 51 9.92 46.37 10.45
N THR A 52 9.74 47.26 11.43
CA THR A 52 9.40 46.89 12.83
C THR A 52 7.99 46.30 12.95
N ARG A 53 6.98 46.84 12.24
CA ARG A 53 5.64 46.23 12.18
C ARG A 53 5.66 44.84 11.54
N SER A 54 6.49 44.61 10.52
CA SER A 54 6.60 43.32 9.83
C SER A 54 7.24 42.22 10.69
N THR A 55 8.24 42.59 11.52
CA THR A 55 8.91 41.67 12.46
C THR A 55 8.02 41.32 13.64
N VAL A 56 7.33 42.32 14.23
CA VAL A 56 6.34 42.10 15.30
C VAL A 56 5.18 41.23 14.81
N ASN A 57 4.67 41.45 13.59
CA ASN A 57 3.61 40.62 13.00
C ASN A 57 4.08 39.18 12.72
N ARG A 58 5.33 38.98 12.26
CA ARG A 58 5.92 37.63 12.11
C ARG A 58 6.07 36.92 13.45
N GLN A 59 6.47 37.63 14.50
CA GLN A 59 6.62 37.06 15.84
C GLN A 59 5.25 36.68 16.44
N ARG A 60 4.23 37.55 16.32
CA ARG A 60 2.84 37.25 16.71
C ARG A 60 2.27 36.05 15.95
N SER A 61 2.51 35.96 14.64
CA SER A 61 2.07 34.82 13.82
C SER A 61 2.72 33.51 14.26
N ARG A 62 4.01 33.51 14.60
CA ARG A 62 4.71 32.31 15.11
C ARG A 62 4.20 31.89 16.48
N LEU A 63 3.91 32.84 17.36
CA LEU A 63 3.30 32.56 18.66
C LEU A 63 1.93 31.91 18.48
N LEU A 64 1.08 32.46 17.62
CA LEU A 64 -0.23 31.87 17.32
C LEU A 64 -0.12 30.46 16.75
N GLU A 65 0.79 30.23 15.79
CA GLU A 65 1.05 28.88 15.24
C GLU A 65 1.43 27.88 16.34
N ASN A 66 2.30 28.29 17.29
CA ASN A 66 2.71 27.43 18.40
C ASN A 66 1.57 27.16 19.38
N TRP A 67 0.71 28.16 19.66
CA TRP A 67 -0.49 27.98 20.49
C TRP A 67 -1.49 27.02 19.84
N VAL A 68 -1.76 27.17 18.55
CA VAL A 68 -2.65 26.28 17.79
C VAL A 68 -2.08 24.86 17.76
N PHE A 69 -0.77 24.72 17.54
CA PHE A 69 -0.10 23.42 17.62
C PHE A 69 -0.26 22.79 19.02
N GLY A 70 -0.02 23.54 20.09
CA GLY A 70 -0.23 23.09 21.46
C GLY A 70 -1.66 22.63 21.73
N LEU A 71 -2.66 23.36 21.22
CA LEU A 71 -4.07 22.98 21.31
C LEU A 71 -4.37 21.67 20.57
N ILE A 72 -3.80 21.48 19.36
CA ILE A 72 -3.96 20.24 18.59
C ILE A 72 -3.37 19.05 19.35
N ILE A 73 -2.18 19.21 19.94
CA ILE A 73 -1.56 18.14 20.74
C ILE A 73 -2.37 17.85 22.02
N ALA A 74 -2.91 18.88 22.69
CA ALA A 74 -3.79 18.69 23.84
C ALA A 74 -5.08 17.94 23.44
N LEU A 75 -5.70 18.31 22.31
CA LEU A 75 -6.87 17.61 21.76
C LEU A 75 -6.52 16.15 21.43
N ALA A 76 -5.39 15.92 20.76
CA ALA A 76 -4.92 14.58 20.41
C ALA A 76 -4.75 13.70 21.66
N ALA A 77 -4.14 14.25 22.72
CA ALA A 77 -3.96 13.58 24.00
C ALA A 77 -5.32 13.27 24.65
N VAL A 78 -6.23 14.24 24.74
CA VAL A 78 -7.57 14.03 25.31
C VAL A 78 -8.29 12.87 24.61
N LEU A 79 -8.29 12.83 23.27
CA LEU A 79 -8.97 11.78 22.50
C LEU A 79 -8.35 10.38 22.70
N ARG A 80 -7.06 10.28 23.03
CA ARG A 80 -6.32 9.00 23.19
C ARG A 80 -6.28 8.49 24.63
N PHE A 81 -6.33 9.40 25.60
CA PHE A 81 -6.33 9.07 27.03
C PHE A 81 -7.74 8.99 27.64
N THR A 82 -8.78 9.31 26.88
CA THR A 82 -10.16 9.11 27.36
C THR A 82 -10.47 7.63 27.43
N GLY A 83 -10.98 7.14 28.56
CA GLY A 83 -11.43 5.74 28.65
C GLY A 83 -10.30 4.71 28.55
N VAL A 84 -9.10 4.97 29.11
CA VAL A 84 -7.99 3.98 29.12
C VAL A 84 -8.43 2.59 29.64
N ASN A 85 -9.36 2.55 30.60
CA ASN A 85 -9.95 1.32 31.15
C ASN A 85 -11.36 1.05 30.60
N TRP A 86 -11.59 1.25 29.29
CA TRP A 86 -12.91 1.14 28.64
C TRP A 86 -13.54 -0.26 28.74
N ASP A 87 -12.74 -1.32 28.85
CA ASP A 87 -13.19 -2.72 28.98
C ASP A 87 -13.37 -3.18 30.43
N ASN A 88 -13.11 -2.30 31.41
CA ASN A 88 -13.23 -2.58 32.84
C ASN A 88 -12.51 -3.88 33.28
N GLY A 89 -11.32 -4.15 32.72
CA GLY A 89 -10.53 -5.34 33.02
C GLY A 89 -11.01 -6.65 32.36
N SER A 90 -11.95 -6.59 31.41
CA SER A 90 -12.48 -7.77 30.72
C SER A 90 -11.51 -8.41 29.73
N GLN A 91 -10.45 -7.69 29.30
CA GLN A 91 -9.35 -8.23 28.48
C GLN A 91 -9.82 -8.86 27.16
N LEU A 92 -10.69 -8.14 26.45
CA LEU A 92 -11.39 -8.64 25.25
C LEU A 92 -10.52 -8.63 23.98
N HIS A 93 -9.45 -7.83 23.94
CA HIS A 93 -8.55 -7.80 22.78
C HIS A 93 -7.49 -8.92 22.89
N PRO A 94 -7.46 -9.92 21.98
CA PRO A 94 -6.62 -11.10 22.11
C PRO A 94 -5.11 -10.80 22.00
N ASP A 95 -4.67 -9.93 21.08
CA ASP A 95 -3.24 -9.59 20.96
C ASP A 95 -2.73 -8.82 22.18
N GLU A 96 -3.50 -7.83 22.67
CA GLU A 96 -3.20 -7.12 23.91
C GLU A 96 -3.12 -8.11 25.08
N ARG A 97 -4.09 -9.04 25.18
CA ARG A 97 -4.09 -10.12 26.16
C ARG A 97 -2.81 -10.94 26.11
N PHE A 98 -2.42 -11.37 24.92
CA PHE A 98 -1.17 -12.08 24.73
C PHE A 98 0.05 -11.27 25.17
N LEU A 99 0.15 -9.99 24.77
CA LEU A 99 1.31 -9.14 25.07
C LEU A 99 1.49 -8.86 26.57
N PHE A 100 0.41 -8.55 27.30
CA PHE A 100 0.56 -8.34 28.74
C PHE A 100 0.78 -9.65 29.51
N MET A 101 0.22 -10.79 29.05
CA MET A 101 0.50 -12.11 29.63
C MET A 101 1.99 -12.47 29.52
N VAL A 102 2.60 -12.18 28.36
CA VAL A 102 4.05 -12.33 28.15
C VAL A 102 4.82 -11.38 29.08
N GLU A 103 4.49 -10.08 29.09
CA GLU A 103 5.15 -9.08 29.94
C GLU A 103 5.12 -9.49 31.42
N GLY A 104 3.95 -9.95 31.90
CA GLY A 104 3.71 -10.40 33.26
C GLY A 104 4.49 -11.67 33.63
N ALA A 105 4.96 -12.44 32.66
CA ALA A 105 5.82 -13.61 32.86
C ALA A 105 7.33 -13.29 32.84
N LEU A 106 7.75 -12.22 32.17
CA LEU A 106 9.17 -11.86 32.09
C LEU A 106 9.77 -11.49 33.47
N ARG A 107 10.98 -11.98 33.76
CA ARG A 107 11.72 -11.67 35.00
C ARG A 107 13.19 -11.36 34.68
N PRO A 108 13.78 -10.29 35.25
CA PRO A 108 15.23 -10.10 35.17
C PRO A 108 15.99 -11.27 35.82
N GLY A 109 17.06 -11.74 35.19
CA GLY A 109 17.86 -12.88 35.65
C GLY A 109 17.87 -14.05 34.66
N PHE A 110 18.12 -15.26 35.14
CA PHE A 110 18.14 -16.48 34.33
C PHE A 110 17.08 -17.49 34.75
N VAL A 111 16.71 -18.36 33.81
CA VAL A 111 15.85 -19.53 34.03
C VAL A 111 16.71 -20.78 33.93
N ALA A 112 16.77 -21.56 35.01
CA ALA A 112 17.35 -22.90 35.01
C ALA A 112 16.24 -23.96 34.98
N THR A 113 16.42 -24.96 34.12
CA THR A 113 15.58 -26.16 34.08
C THR A 113 16.08 -27.15 35.15
N GLY A 114 15.19 -27.62 36.02
CA GLY A 114 15.53 -28.67 37.00
C GLY A 114 15.80 -30.02 36.33
N ALA A 115 16.52 -30.90 37.03
CA ALA A 115 16.86 -32.25 36.54
C ALA A 115 15.63 -33.16 36.24
N ASN A 116 14.45 -32.74 36.67
CA ASN A 116 13.13 -33.37 36.50
C ASN A 116 12.24 -32.66 35.45
N GLY A 117 12.79 -31.71 34.68
CA GLY A 117 12.05 -30.99 33.64
C GLY A 117 11.09 -29.92 34.17
N SER A 118 10.98 -29.71 35.48
CA SER A 118 10.23 -28.56 36.01
C SER A 118 11.04 -27.26 35.84
N THR A 119 10.38 -26.25 35.30
CA THR A 119 10.99 -24.93 35.06
C THR A 119 10.87 -24.06 36.32
N VAL A 120 11.90 -23.23 36.55
CA VAL A 120 11.95 -22.03 37.40
C VAL A 120 12.54 -22.20 38.82
N GLN A 121 13.87 -22.11 38.89
CA GLN A 121 14.53 -21.26 39.90
C GLN A 121 15.05 -20.02 39.18
N THR A 122 14.47 -18.85 39.47
CA THR A 122 15.03 -17.54 39.09
C THR A 122 15.95 -17.08 40.22
N ARG A 123 17.25 -16.95 39.97
CA ARG A 123 18.13 -16.20 40.88
C ARG A 123 18.27 -14.78 40.37
N SER A 124 18.20 -13.81 41.28
CA SER A 124 18.46 -12.41 40.98
C SER A 124 19.90 -12.26 40.49
N ALA A 125 20.05 -11.95 39.21
CA ALA A 125 21.32 -11.60 38.57
C ALA A 125 21.17 -10.22 37.92
N PRO A 126 22.26 -9.44 37.75
CA PRO A 126 22.22 -8.21 36.98
C PRO A 126 21.63 -8.48 35.59
N ILE A 127 20.76 -7.59 35.12
CA ILE A 127 20.00 -7.78 33.86
C ILE A 127 20.92 -8.04 32.65
N TRP A 128 22.14 -7.52 32.68
CA TRP A 128 23.15 -7.61 31.62
C TRP A 128 23.79 -9.00 31.50
N GLU A 129 23.88 -9.78 32.59
CA GLU A 129 24.64 -11.03 32.65
C GLU A 129 24.10 -12.09 31.67
N TYR A 130 22.77 -12.14 31.51
CA TYR A 130 22.07 -13.09 30.64
C TYR A 130 21.29 -12.40 29.52
N TYR A 131 21.51 -11.10 29.28
CA TYR A 131 20.71 -10.36 28.29
C TYR A 131 20.87 -10.92 26.87
N PHE A 132 22.10 -11.27 26.49
CA PHE A 132 22.43 -11.83 25.18
C PHE A 132 22.41 -13.37 25.13
N ASP A 133 22.11 -14.05 26.26
CA ASP A 133 21.99 -15.50 26.34
C ASP A 133 20.54 -15.94 26.08
N SER A 134 20.21 -16.20 24.81
CA SER A 134 18.86 -16.59 24.41
C SER A 134 18.39 -17.89 25.04
N ALA A 135 19.29 -18.80 25.44
CA ALA A 135 18.92 -20.07 26.04
C ALA A 135 18.53 -19.95 27.52
N ARG A 136 19.05 -18.95 28.24
CA ARG A 136 18.88 -18.83 29.70
C ARG A 136 18.19 -17.56 30.17
N SER A 137 18.12 -16.51 29.33
CA SER A 137 17.55 -15.22 29.74
C SER A 137 16.10 -15.34 30.20
N GLY A 138 15.78 -14.84 31.40
CA GLY A 138 14.40 -14.73 31.90
C GLY A 138 13.59 -13.62 31.22
N LEU A 139 14.24 -12.83 30.37
CA LEU A 139 13.61 -11.81 29.52
C LEU A 139 13.24 -12.35 28.13
N ASN A 140 13.61 -13.59 27.78
CA ASN A 140 13.20 -14.24 26.54
C ASN A 140 11.84 -14.95 26.72
N PRO A 141 10.78 -14.56 25.96
CA PRO A 141 9.46 -15.20 26.04
C PRO A 141 9.51 -16.74 25.90
N HIS A 142 10.41 -17.26 25.07
CA HIS A 142 10.59 -18.70 24.85
C HIS A 142 11.02 -19.47 26.10
N ASN A 143 11.61 -18.79 27.10
CA ASN A 143 12.10 -19.40 28.34
C ASN A 143 11.09 -19.30 29.49
N VAL A 144 9.97 -18.59 29.30
CA VAL A 144 8.95 -18.33 30.34
C VAL A 144 7.56 -18.82 29.92
N GLY A 145 7.49 -19.89 29.12
CA GLY A 145 6.23 -20.56 28.76
C GLY A 145 5.58 -20.08 27.46
N TYR A 146 6.19 -19.15 26.71
CA TYR A 146 5.67 -18.65 25.44
C TYR A 146 6.57 -19.08 24.28
N GLY A 147 6.37 -20.32 23.81
CA GLY A 147 7.15 -20.91 22.71
C GLY A 147 6.91 -20.30 21.33
N PHE A 148 5.83 -19.54 21.16
CA PHE A 148 5.54 -18.76 19.96
C PHE A 148 5.56 -17.26 20.28
N PHE A 149 6.54 -16.51 19.77
CA PHE A 149 6.65 -15.07 19.95
C PHE A 149 7.30 -14.39 18.72
N VAL A 150 6.48 -13.67 17.96
CA VAL A 150 6.86 -13.01 16.69
C VAL A 150 6.91 -11.48 16.79
N TYR A 151 6.58 -10.93 17.96
CA TYR A 151 6.56 -9.50 18.20
C TYR A 151 7.97 -8.96 18.48
N GLY A 152 8.14 -7.65 18.31
CA GLY A 152 9.37 -6.96 18.70
C GLY A 152 9.56 -6.89 20.22
N THR A 153 10.74 -7.17 20.74
CA THR A 153 11.02 -7.07 22.17
C THR A 153 11.26 -5.64 22.63
N PHE A 154 11.49 -4.68 21.72
CA PHE A 154 11.73 -3.29 22.11
C PHE A 154 10.57 -2.65 22.88
N PRO A 155 9.32 -2.61 22.37
CA PRO A 155 8.20 -2.04 23.14
C PRO A 155 7.89 -2.86 24.41
N LEU A 156 8.10 -4.17 24.36
CA LEU A 156 7.94 -5.06 25.50
C LEU A 156 8.90 -4.69 26.64
N PHE A 157 10.18 -4.50 26.33
CA PHE A 157 11.19 -4.08 27.29
C PHE A 157 10.93 -2.66 27.78
N ALA A 158 10.61 -1.71 26.89
CA ALA A 158 10.28 -0.34 27.29
C ALA A 158 9.13 -0.32 28.31
N THR A 159 8.09 -1.13 28.08
CA THR A 159 6.97 -1.28 29.02
C THR A 159 7.44 -1.90 30.35
N LYS A 160 8.28 -2.94 30.31
CA LYS A 160 8.86 -3.57 31.51
C LYS A 160 9.64 -2.58 32.37
N TRP A 161 10.51 -1.79 31.73
CA TRP A 161 11.32 -0.77 32.40
C TRP A 161 10.43 0.25 33.10
N ILE A 162 9.38 0.74 32.44
CA ILE A 162 8.44 1.69 33.04
C ILE A 162 7.68 1.07 34.22
N LEU A 163 7.21 -0.17 34.10
CA LEU A 163 6.57 -0.89 35.20
C LEU A 163 7.49 -1.03 36.43
N THR A 164 8.78 -1.32 36.21
CA THR A 164 9.77 -1.41 37.29
C THR A 164 10.02 -0.07 37.96
N LEU A 165 10.06 1.04 37.20
CA LEU A 165 10.24 2.39 37.74
C LEU A 165 9.07 2.82 38.65
N PHE A 166 7.84 2.47 38.28
CA PHE A 166 6.64 2.79 39.05
C PHE A 166 6.29 1.76 40.13
N GLN A 167 7.18 0.80 40.42
CA GLN A 167 6.98 -0.32 41.37
C GLN A 167 5.61 -1.01 41.20
N SER A 168 5.10 -1.03 39.97
CA SER A 168 3.76 -1.53 39.67
C SER A 168 3.89 -2.96 39.15
N SER A 169 3.78 -3.93 40.05
CA SER A 169 3.99 -5.37 39.77
C SER A 169 2.70 -6.18 39.65
N GLY A 170 1.53 -5.54 39.70
CA GLY A 170 0.23 -6.20 39.60
C GLY A 170 -0.16 -6.53 38.15
N PHE A 171 -0.64 -7.76 37.93
CA PHE A 171 -1.16 -8.25 36.64
C PHE A 171 -2.22 -7.32 36.03
N ASP A 172 -3.09 -6.74 36.87
CA ASP A 172 -4.16 -5.82 36.46
C ASP A 172 -3.67 -4.42 36.05
N ARG A 173 -2.40 -4.06 36.26
CA ARG A 173 -1.89 -2.71 35.94
C ARG A 173 -1.05 -2.65 34.67
N VAL A 174 -0.60 -3.82 34.17
CA VAL A 174 0.24 -3.91 32.97
C VAL A 174 -0.48 -3.37 31.74
N HIS A 175 -1.73 -3.78 31.52
CA HIS A 175 -2.50 -3.35 30.36
C HIS A 175 -2.80 -1.83 30.39
N LEU A 176 -3.08 -1.24 31.56
CA LEU A 176 -3.32 0.21 31.68
C LEU A 176 -2.08 1.03 31.35
N ILE A 177 -0.90 0.60 31.83
CA ILE A 177 0.37 1.26 31.50
C ILE A 177 0.69 1.08 30.02
N GLY A 178 0.51 -0.13 29.48
CA GLY A 178 0.69 -0.41 28.06
C GLY A 178 -0.20 0.44 27.14
N ARG A 179 -1.49 0.59 27.47
CA ARG A 179 -2.42 1.49 26.75
C ARG A 179 -1.99 2.95 26.88
N SER A 180 -1.58 3.39 28.06
CA SER A 180 -1.08 4.75 28.29
C SER A 180 0.16 5.07 27.45
N LEU A 181 1.08 4.11 27.31
CA LEU A 181 2.25 4.25 26.45
C LEU A 181 1.88 4.27 24.96
N SER A 182 0.90 3.47 24.56
CA SER A 182 0.37 3.47 23.19
C SER A 182 -0.28 4.82 22.85
N ALA A 183 -1.08 5.38 23.76
CA ALA A 183 -1.66 6.72 23.66
C ALA A 183 -0.60 7.83 23.61
N LEU A 184 0.46 7.70 24.41
CA LEU A 184 1.59 8.64 24.40
C LEU A 184 2.36 8.58 23.07
N SER A 185 2.68 7.39 22.58
CA SER A 185 3.34 7.20 21.28
C SER A 185 2.49 7.76 20.13
N ASP A 186 1.20 7.45 20.07
CA ASP A 186 0.35 7.97 18.99
C ASP A 186 0.16 9.50 19.06
N THR A 187 0.12 10.08 20.26
CA THR A 187 0.17 11.55 20.43
C THR A 187 1.49 12.13 19.90
N GLY A 188 2.61 11.45 20.14
CA GLY A 188 3.92 11.78 19.56
C GLY A 188 3.94 11.69 18.03
N SER A 189 3.20 10.74 17.43
CA SER A 189 3.03 10.64 15.98
C SER A 189 2.33 11.89 15.40
N VAL A 190 1.32 12.44 16.07
CA VAL A 190 0.68 13.71 15.66
C VAL A 190 1.69 14.87 15.64
N ALA A 191 2.56 14.96 16.66
CA ALA A 191 3.60 15.97 16.71
C ALA A 191 4.63 15.80 15.57
N LEU A 192 5.09 14.57 15.32
CA LEU A 192 6.03 14.28 14.24
C LEU A 192 5.44 14.57 12.85
N VAL A 193 4.16 14.28 12.62
CA VAL A 193 3.46 14.67 11.39
C VAL A 193 3.49 16.18 11.18
N ALA A 194 3.20 16.95 12.23
CA ALA A 194 3.26 18.41 12.15
C ALA A 194 4.66 18.90 11.73
N ILE A 195 5.70 18.31 12.34
CA ILE A 195 7.11 18.66 12.08
C ILE A 195 7.50 18.30 10.64
N ILE A 196 7.19 17.08 10.19
CA ILE A 196 7.51 16.59 8.84
C ILE A 196 6.76 17.41 7.78
N ALA A 197 5.45 17.59 7.94
CA ALA A 197 4.65 18.38 7.00
C ALA A 197 5.04 19.86 6.99
N ARG A 198 5.39 20.44 8.15
CA ARG A 198 5.90 21.82 8.22
C ARG A 198 7.22 21.96 7.47
N ARG A 199 8.12 20.99 7.61
CA ARG A 199 9.42 20.96 6.92
C ARG A 199 9.26 20.85 5.40
N LEU A 200 8.31 20.03 4.93
CA LEU A 200 8.11 19.78 3.50
C LEU A 200 7.23 20.82 2.81
N PHE A 201 6.14 21.26 3.44
CA PHE A 201 5.08 22.04 2.78
C PHE A 201 4.69 23.31 3.54
N GLY A 202 5.36 23.63 4.66
CA GLY A 202 5.15 24.84 5.45
C GLY A 202 4.10 24.70 6.57
N SER A 203 4.03 25.73 7.44
CA SER A 203 3.24 25.68 8.69
C SER A 203 1.76 25.36 8.52
N ARG A 204 1.10 25.88 7.46
CA ARG A 204 -0.34 25.65 7.23
C ARG A 204 -0.65 24.17 7.03
N VAL A 205 0.16 23.50 6.19
CA VAL A 205 0.03 22.07 5.93
C VAL A 205 0.41 21.27 7.18
N GLY A 206 1.45 21.70 7.91
CA GLY A 206 1.83 21.11 9.19
C GLY A 206 0.71 21.09 10.23
N LEU A 207 0.07 22.23 10.47
CA LEU A 207 -1.04 22.34 11.43
C LEU A 207 -2.27 21.57 10.96
N LEU A 208 -2.62 21.63 9.66
CA LEU A 208 -3.76 20.89 9.12
C LEU A 208 -3.55 19.38 9.20
N ALA A 209 -2.35 18.88 8.87
CA ALA A 209 -2.02 17.47 8.95
C ALA A 209 -2.05 16.96 10.40
N ALA A 210 -1.53 17.75 11.33
CA ALA A 210 -1.63 17.45 12.75
C ALA A 210 -3.08 17.40 13.23
N ALA A 211 -3.90 18.38 12.85
CA ALA A 211 -5.32 18.43 13.22
C ALA A 211 -6.10 17.22 12.67
N LEU A 212 -5.90 16.87 11.40
CA LEU A 212 -6.56 15.74 10.76
C LEU A 212 -6.11 14.39 11.32
N LEU A 213 -4.82 14.23 11.64
CA LEU A 213 -4.32 13.01 12.28
C LEU A 213 -4.78 12.89 13.74
N ALA A 214 -4.87 14.02 14.47
CA ALA A 214 -5.37 14.04 15.84
C ALA A 214 -6.79 13.46 15.95
N VAL A 215 -7.63 13.71 14.93
CA VAL A 215 -9.02 13.22 14.81
C VAL A 215 -9.17 12.01 13.87
N CYS A 216 -8.07 11.33 13.50
CA CYS A 216 -8.17 10.14 12.66
C CYS A 216 -8.63 8.94 13.50
N VAL A 217 -9.78 8.35 13.17
CA VAL A 217 -10.43 7.31 13.99
C VAL A 217 -9.55 6.07 14.16
N LEU A 218 -8.90 5.58 13.11
CA LEU A 218 -8.04 4.41 13.25
C LEU A 218 -6.86 4.64 14.23
N HIS A 219 -6.27 5.84 14.22
CA HIS A 219 -5.21 6.20 15.17
C HIS A 219 -5.73 6.29 16.61
N ILE A 220 -6.92 6.89 16.79
CA ILE A 220 -7.59 6.94 18.08
C ILE A 220 -7.85 5.52 18.58
N GLN A 221 -8.43 4.64 17.77
CA GLN A 221 -8.71 3.25 18.17
C GLN A 221 -7.44 2.50 18.58
N GLN A 222 -6.40 2.50 17.75
CA GLN A 222 -5.17 1.76 18.05
C GLN A 222 -4.41 2.31 19.25
N ALA A 223 -4.64 3.58 19.63
CA ALA A 223 -4.11 4.15 20.86
C ALA A 223 -4.79 3.59 22.14
N HIS A 224 -6.00 3.02 22.04
CA HIS A 224 -6.74 2.44 23.18
C HIS A 224 -6.39 0.96 23.46
N PHE A 225 -5.53 0.35 22.65
CA PHE A 225 -5.06 -1.00 22.85
C PHE A 225 -3.56 -0.99 23.14
N PHE A 226 -3.10 -1.83 24.07
CA PHE A 226 -1.68 -2.11 24.20
C PHE A 226 -1.21 -3.05 23.07
N VAL A 227 -0.94 -2.44 21.92
CA VAL A 227 -0.40 -3.07 20.72
C VAL A 227 0.79 -2.30 20.19
N PHE A 228 1.70 -2.98 19.50
CA PHE A 228 2.96 -2.37 19.08
C PHE A 228 2.84 -1.42 17.87
N ASP A 229 1.65 -1.31 17.28
CA ASP A 229 1.40 -0.50 16.09
C ASP A 229 1.59 1.00 16.34
N SER A 230 1.12 1.54 17.47
CA SER A 230 1.30 2.95 17.83
C SER A 230 2.77 3.34 18.03
N PHE A 231 3.56 2.44 18.63
CA PHE A 231 5.01 2.60 18.75
C PHE A 231 5.68 2.57 17.37
N LEU A 232 5.26 1.62 16.52
CA LEU A 232 5.80 1.44 15.18
C LEU A 232 5.61 2.67 14.31
N VAL A 233 4.41 3.26 14.29
CA VAL A 233 4.12 4.48 13.51
C VAL A 233 5.05 5.62 13.94
N THR A 234 5.20 5.81 15.25
CA THR A 234 6.05 6.87 15.80
C THR A 234 7.50 6.72 15.34
N LEU A 235 8.02 5.49 15.38
CA LEU A 235 9.38 5.17 14.94
C LEU A 235 9.54 5.30 13.41
N VAL A 236 8.55 4.89 12.63
CA VAL A 236 8.54 5.07 11.16
C VAL A 236 8.54 6.57 10.81
N LEU A 237 7.75 7.39 11.49
CA LEU A 237 7.76 8.85 11.31
C LEU A 237 9.11 9.46 11.68
N ALA A 238 9.70 9.04 12.80
CA ALA A 238 11.03 9.50 13.21
C ALA A 238 12.10 9.10 12.18
N CYS A 239 12.09 7.86 11.70
CA CYS A 239 13.00 7.35 10.67
C CYS A 239 12.81 8.08 9.33
N PHE A 240 11.57 8.38 8.96
CA PHE A 240 11.30 9.21 7.78
C PHE A 240 11.80 10.65 7.96
N TRP A 241 11.62 11.23 9.15
CA TRP A 241 12.13 12.57 9.44
C TRP A 241 13.66 12.64 9.32
N SER A 242 14.40 11.62 9.79
CA SER A 242 15.85 11.56 9.60
C SER A 242 16.26 11.34 8.13
N CYS A 243 15.45 10.65 7.32
CA CYS A 243 15.67 10.56 5.88
C CYS A 243 15.61 11.95 5.21
N LEU A 244 14.82 12.90 5.73
CA LEU A 244 14.83 14.28 5.23
C LEU A 244 16.15 15.01 5.51
N ASP A 245 16.89 14.61 6.54
CA ASP A 245 18.26 15.11 6.77
C ASP A 245 19.26 14.52 5.78
N ILE A 246 19.09 13.24 5.40
CA ILE A 246 19.86 12.63 4.32
C ILE A 246 19.62 13.37 3.01
N VAL A 247 18.36 13.63 2.64
CA VAL A 247 18.02 14.42 1.44
C VAL A 247 18.71 15.79 1.46
N ALA A 248 18.67 16.47 2.61
CA ALA A 248 19.17 17.84 2.74
C ALA A 248 20.70 17.95 2.77
N PHE A 249 21.39 17.04 3.48
CA PHE A 249 22.80 17.20 3.84
C PHE A 249 23.67 15.97 3.60
N ALA A 250 23.08 14.76 3.61
CA ALA A 250 23.77 13.48 3.47
C ALA A 250 25.06 13.32 4.32
N ARG A 251 25.07 13.81 5.57
CA ARG A 251 26.24 13.65 6.46
C ARG A 251 26.23 12.26 7.08
N TRP A 252 27.41 11.76 7.45
CA TRP A 252 27.56 10.45 8.12
C TRP A 252 26.66 10.31 9.37
N ARG A 253 26.46 11.39 10.13
CA ARG A 253 25.55 11.41 11.29
C ARG A 253 24.10 11.18 10.90
N ASP A 254 23.66 11.75 9.78
CA ASP A 254 22.27 11.63 9.31
C ASP A 254 21.95 10.18 8.92
N PHE A 255 22.92 9.49 8.31
CA PHE A 255 22.87 8.04 8.06
C PHE A 255 22.91 7.21 9.35
N ALA A 256 23.80 7.54 10.30
CA ALA A 256 23.89 6.82 11.57
C ALA A 256 22.61 6.94 12.41
N VAL A 257 22.01 8.13 12.49
CA VAL A 257 20.72 8.36 13.17
C VAL A 257 19.60 7.59 12.48
N THR A 258 19.57 7.59 11.14
CA THR A 258 18.60 6.81 10.37
C THR A 258 18.76 5.31 10.64
N GLY A 259 20.00 4.81 10.72
CA GLY A 259 20.29 3.42 11.07
C GLY A 259 19.81 3.06 12.48
N LEU A 260 20.02 3.94 13.46
CA LEU A 260 19.53 3.74 14.82
C LEU A 260 18.00 3.63 14.86
N LEU A 261 17.30 4.55 14.22
CA LEU A 261 15.83 4.57 14.18
C LEU A 261 15.28 3.37 13.41
N LEU A 262 15.93 2.98 12.31
CA LEU A 262 15.58 1.77 11.57
C LEU A 262 15.74 0.52 12.43
N GLY A 263 16.85 0.38 13.16
CA GLY A 263 17.08 -0.76 14.06
C GLY A 263 16.00 -0.90 15.13
N LEU A 264 15.57 0.20 15.75
CA LEU A 264 14.45 0.23 16.71
C LEU A 264 13.10 -0.10 16.04
N THR A 265 12.89 0.38 14.81
CA THR A 265 11.68 0.11 14.02
C THR A 265 11.58 -1.39 13.71
N LEU A 266 12.67 -2.01 13.26
CA LEU A 266 12.75 -3.44 12.98
C LEU A 266 12.60 -4.28 14.25
N ALA A 267 13.15 -3.81 15.38
CA ALA A 267 12.98 -4.44 16.70
C ALA A 267 11.58 -4.23 17.31
N THR A 268 10.70 -3.49 16.63
CA THR A 268 9.26 -3.37 16.95
C THR A 268 8.44 -4.27 16.05
N LYS A 269 8.64 -4.18 14.73
CA LYS A 269 8.10 -5.13 13.73
C LYS A 269 9.08 -5.30 12.56
N LEU A 270 9.49 -6.54 12.32
CA LEU A 270 10.41 -6.89 11.24
C LEU A 270 9.87 -6.57 9.84
N SER A 271 8.54 -6.54 9.66
CA SER A 271 7.89 -6.21 8.38
C SER A 271 8.23 -4.81 7.86
N MET A 272 8.72 -3.90 8.71
CA MET A 272 9.19 -2.59 8.29
C MET A 272 10.54 -2.60 7.57
N VAL A 273 11.13 -3.77 7.29
CA VAL A 273 12.25 -3.88 6.34
C VAL A 273 11.89 -3.30 4.97
N VAL A 274 10.60 -3.26 4.62
CA VAL A 274 10.06 -2.60 3.42
C VAL A 274 10.29 -1.08 3.40
N PHE A 275 10.75 -0.47 4.50
CA PHE A 275 11.16 0.94 4.55
C PHE A 275 12.54 1.20 3.94
N MET A 276 13.40 0.19 3.79
CA MET A 276 14.76 0.34 3.22
C MET A 276 14.82 1.04 1.85
N PRO A 277 13.91 0.76 0.89
CA PRO A 277 13.83 1.50 -0.37
C PRO A 277 13.61 3.01 -0.21
N VAL A 278 12.98 3.46 0.89
CA VAL A 278 12.78 4.90 1.18
C VAL A 278 14.11 5.58 1.51
N ILE A 279 14.99 4.88 2.24
CA ILE A 279 16.35 5.38 2.56
C ILE A 279 17.19 5.46 1.29
N ALA A 280 17.13 4.44 0.43
CA ALA A 280 17.79 4.46 -0.86
C ALA A 280 17.28 5.62 -1.74
N LEU A 281 15.96 5.82 -1.80
CA LEU A 281 15.35 6.94 -2.52
C LEU A 281 15.77 8.30 -1.95
N ALA A 282 15.90 8.45 -0.63
CA ALA A 282 16.41 9.67 0.00
C ALA A 282 17.84 10.00 -0.46
N GLY A 283 18.72 9.01 -0.51
CA GLY A 283 20.07 9.17 -1.04
C GLY A 283 20.09 9.51 -2.54
N LEU A 284 19.23 8.87 -3.34
CA LEU A 284 19.10 9.18 -4.77
C LEU A 284 18.57 10.59 -5.02
N ILE A 285 17.59 11.05 -4.24
CA ILE A 285 17.09 12.43 -4.32
C ILE A 285 18.20 13.41 -3.96
N HIS A 286 19.01 13.12 -2.94
CA HIS A 286 20.15 13.97 -2.57
C HIS A 286 21.15 14.11 -3.73
N LEU A 287 21.55 12.99 -4.36
CA LEU A 287 22.46 12.99 -5.51
C LEU A 287 21.88 13.79 -6.68
N TRP A 288 20.58 13.60 -6.95
CA TRP A 288 19.89 14.31 -8.00
C TRP A 288 19.83 15.82 -7.75
N GLU A 289 19.43 16.26 -6.55
CA GLU A 289 19.28 17.68 -6.23
C GLU A 289 20.62 18.41 -6.17
N THR A 290 21.66 17.78 -5.60
CA THR A 290 23.01 18.38 -5.56
C THR A 290 23.60 18.54 -6.95
N HIS A 291 23.39 17.57 -7.83
CA HIS A 291 23.88 17.61 -9.21
C HIS A 291 23.09 18.60 -10.10
N TRP A 292 21.76 18.58 -10.02
CA TRP A 292 20.90 19.54 -10.73
C TRP A 292 21.24 21.00 -10.36
N ALA A 293 21.46 21.27 -9.07
CA ALA A 293 21.86 22.59 -8.58
C ALA A 293 23.23 23.02 -9.14
N LYS A 294 24.21 22.11 -9.19
CA LYS A 294 25.52 22.39 -9.82
C LYS A 294 25.38 22.72 -11.31
N GLN A 295 24.55 22.00 -12.06
CA GLN A 295 24.35 22.28 -13.48
C GLN A 295 23.63 23.61 -13.73
N HIS A 296 22.59 23.94 -12.96
CA HIS A 296 21.83 25.20 -13.16
C HIS A 296 22.59 26.45 -12.71
N LEU A 297 23.56 26.32 -11.79
CA LEU A 297 24.49 27.40 -11.46
C LEU A 297 25.50 27.70 -12.59
N VAL A 298 25.68 26.77 -13.54
CA VAL A 298 26.65 26.86 -14.65
C VAL A 298 25.97 27.23 -15.98
N ILE A 299 24.63 27.18 -16.06
CA ILE A 299 23.83 27.38 -17.31
C ILE A 299 23.22 28.80 -17.42
N ASP A 300 23.69 29.77 -16.63
CA ASP A 300 23.41 31.20 -16.93
C ASP A 300 24.25 31.74 -18.13
N ASP A 301 25.05 30.88 -18.77
CA ASP A 301 25.71 31.19 -20.04
C ASP A 301 24.84 30.69 -21.21
N VAL A 302 24.37 31.63 -22.03
CA VAL A 302 23.23 31.53 -22.96
C VAL A 302 23.43 30.60 -24.16
N ASP A 303 24.54 29.86 -24.26
CA ASP A 303 24.99 29.30 -25.54
C ASP A 303 25.51 27.85 -25.47
N SER A 304 24.74 26.91 -24.91
CA SER A 304 25.10 25.48 -25.01
C SER A 304 23.99 24.59 -25.55
N ASP A 305 24.18 24.20 -26.82
CA ASP A 305 23.45 23.19 -27.59
C ASP A 305 23.79 21.76 -27.09
N ARG A 306 23.87 21.57 -25.76
CA ARG A 306 24.28 20.29 -25.16
C ARG A 306 23.09 19.32 -25.12
N PRO A 307 23.26 18.06 -25.58
CA PRO A 307 22.22 17.05 -25.49
C PRO A 307 21.87 16.76 -24.02
N SER A 308 20.60 16.44 -23.76
CA SER A 308 20.13 16.06 -22.42
C SER A 308 20.97 14.92 -21.86
N PRO A 309 21.48 15.01 -20.63
CA PRO A 309 22.36 13.99 -20.07
C PRO A 309 21.65 12.64 -20.00
N THR A 310 22.37 11.59 -20.41
CA THR A 310 21.89 10.20 -20.27
C THR A 310 22.11 9.71 -18.83
N ILE A 311 21.39 8.66 -18.40
CA ILE A 311 21.57 8.09 -17.06
C ILE A 311 23.02 7.61 -16.84
N ALA A 312 23.66 7.05 -17.86
CA ALA A 312 25.04 6.58 -17.79
C ALA A 312 26.01 7.72 -17.50
N THR A 313 25.88 8.85 -18.20
CA THR A 313 26.72 10.03 -17.98
C THR A 313 26.50 10.63 -16.59
N VAL A 314 25.26 10.63 -16.09
CA VAL A 314 24.95 11.11 -14.73
C VAL A 314 25.58 10.22 -13.66
N LEU A 315 25.53 8.90 -13.83
CA LEU A 315 26.13 7.95 -12.88
C LEU A 315 27.66 8.05 -12.86
N GLU A 316 28.29 8.19 -14.04
CA GLU A 316 29.73 8.35 -14.16
C GLU A 316 30.21 9.65 -13.49
N GLU A 317 29.49 10.76 -13.69
CA GLU A 317 29.75 12.02 -12.99
C GLU A 317 29.59 11.89 -11.47
N TRP A 318 28.52 11.25 -10.99
CA TRP A 318 28.32 11.06 -9.54
C TRP A 318 29.42 10.19 -8.91
N TRP A 319 29.90 9.20 -9.66
CA TRP A 319 31.02 8.36 -9.25
C TRP A 319 32.33 9.16 -9.16
N ASN A 320 32.65 9.92 -10.19
CA ASN A 320 33.88 10.70 -10.29
C ASN A 320 33.96 11.82 -9.24
N ASP A 321 32.84 12.47 -8.92
CA ASP A 321 32.75 13.50 -7.87
C ASP A 321 32.77 12.91 -6.44
N GLY A 322 32.78 11.58 -6.28
CA GLY A 322 32.75 10.89 -4.98
C GLY A 322 31.40 11.01 -4.22
N SER A 323 30.41 11.66 -4.81
CA SER A 323 29.08 11.81 -4.21
C SER A 323 28.36 10.46 -4.08
N LEU A 324 28.40 9.64 -5.12
CA LEU A 324 27.79 8.30 -5.12
C LEU A 324 28.46 7.38 -4.09
N THR A 325 29.79 7.42 -3.98
CA THR A 325 30.53 6.61 -3.00
C THR A 325 30.20 7.03 -1.57
N SER A 326 30.03 8.33 -1.31
CA SER A 326 29.62 8.83 0.01
C SER A 326 28.21 8.36 0.42
N VAL A 327 27.25 8.36 -0.51
CA VAL A 327 25.88 7.88 -0.26
C VAL A 327 25.85 6.36 -0.08
N ILE A 328 26.63 5.61 -0.87
CA ILE A 328 26.78 4.16 -0.68
C ILE A 328 27.41 3.85 0.69
N ALA A 329 28.50 4.54 1.06
CA ALA A 329 29.13 4.39 2.37
C ALA A 329 28.18 4.75 3.52
N GLY A 330 27.39 5.81 3.36
CA GLY A 330 26.32 6.19 4.28
C GLY A 330 25.22 5.13 4.40
N GLY A 331 24.82 4.53 3.27
CA GLY A 331 23.88 3.40 3.24
C GLY A 331 24.42 2.17 3.99
N ILE A 332 25.70 1.84 3.81
CA ILE A 332 26.37 0.76 4.55
C ILE A 332 26.42 1.09 6.05
N LEU A 333 26.78 2.33 6.42
CA LEU A 333 26.76 2.77 7.82
C LEU A 333 25.37 2.65 8.44
N THR A 334 24.32 3.04 7.70
CA THR A 334 22.92 2.89 8.12
C THR A 334 22.60 1.43 8.42
N ALA A 335 22.96 0.51 7.52
CA ALA A 335 22.73 -0.91 7.70
C ALA A 335 23.49 -1.49 8.91
N LEU A 336 24.76 -1.13 9.08
CA LEU A 336 25.59 -1.59 10.21
C LEU A 336 25.03 -1.10 11.55
N VAL A 337 24.68 0.19 11.65
CA VAL A 337 24.07 0.74 12.86
C VAL A 337 22.70 0.12 13.12
N ALA A 338 21.89 -0.11 12.08
CA ALA A 338 20.59 -0.76 12.23
C ALA A 338 20.72 -2.20 12.73
N VAL A 339 21.69 -2.98 12.23
CA VAL A 339 21.97 -4.34 12.72
C VAL A 339 22.44 -4.31 14.17
N LEU A 340 23.33 -3.38 14.55
CA LEU A 340 23.79 -3.23 15.93
C LEU A 340 22.64 -2.89 16.88
N VAL A 341 21.80 -1.93 16.52
CA VAL A 341 20.66 -1.51 17.34
C VAL A 341 19.60 -2.62 17.39
N PHE A 342 19.33 -3.29 16.28
CA PHE A 342 18.45 -4.46 16.24
C PHE A 342 19.00 -5.59 17.12
N ARG A 343 20.31 -5.85 17.12
CA ARG A 343 20.96 -6.85 17.99
C ARG A 343 20.73 -6.54 19.47
N ILE A 344 20.78 -5.27 19.86
CA ILE A 344 20.56 -4.82 21.25
C ILE A 344 19.07 -4.84 21.60
N ALA A 345 18.20 -4.39 20.71
CA ALA A 345 16.77 -4.21 20.97
C ALA A 345 15.93 -5.48 20.73
N GLN A 346 16.44 -6.42 19.93
CA GLN A 346 15.90 -7.75 19.61
C GLN A 346 16.97 -8.85 19.85
N PRO A 347 17.47 -9.03 21.08
CA PRO A 347 18.60 -9.93 21.34
C PRO A 347 18.26 -11.40 21.06
N TYR A 348 17.00 -11.81 21.18
CA TYR A 348 16.58 -13.22 21.05
C TYR A 348 16.31 -13.69 19.63
N ALA A 349 16.42 -12.78 18.65
CA ALA A 349 16.53 -13.17 17.25
C ALA A 349 17.85 -13.92 16.96
N PHE A 350 18.83 -13.84 17.86
CA PHE A 350 20.15 -14.44 17.74
C PHE A 350 20.36 -15.53 18.80
N ALA A 351 21.25 -16.49 18.54
CA ALA A 351 21.47 -17.64 19.43
C ALA A 351 22.17 -17.27 20.74
N GLY A 352 23.12 -16.31 20.72
CA GLY A 352 23.94 -15.98 21.88
C GLY A 352 24.91 -17.09 22.29
N PRO A 353 25.60 -16.99 23.44
CA PRO A 353 25.45 -15.96 24.48
C PRO A 353 26.30 -14.69 24.26
N SER A 354 27.25 -14.72 23.32
CA SER A 354 28.09 -13.56 23.02
C SER A 354 27.28 -12.45 22.33
N PRO A 355 27.49 -11.17 22.66
CA PRO A 355 26.89 -10.06 21.91
C PRO A 355 27.28 -10.07 20.43
N PHE A 356 28.45 -10.64 20.09
CA PHE A 356 28.97 -10.73 18.73
C PHE A 356 28.54 -12.01 17.98
N ASP A 357 27.82 -12.93 18.62
CA ASP A 357 27.24 -14.09 17.92
C ASP A 357 25.99 -13.64 17.14
N LEU A 358 26.15 -13.47 15.82
CA LEU A 358 25.10 -13.06 14.90
C LEU A 358 24.36 -14.24 14.25
N ARG A 359 24.60 -15.48 14.68
CA ARG A 359 23.80 -16.61 14.21
C ARG A 359 22.36 -16.45 14.67
N LEU A 360 21.42 -16.56 13.74
CA LEU A 360 20.01 -16.45 14.02
C LEU A 360 19.53 -17.64 14.87
N ASN A 361 18.66 -17.37 15.84
CA ASN A 361 18.08 -18.38 16.70
C ASN A 361 17.08 -19.23 15.89
N PRO A 362 17.25 -20.56 15.79
CA PRO A 362 16.35 -21.43 15.03
C PRO A 362 14.89 -21.31 15.48
N LYS A 363 14.63 -21.22 16.80
CA LYS A 363 13.26 -21.05 17.33
C LYS A 363 12.59 -19.79 16.82
N TRP A 364 13.36 -18.69 16.76
CA TRP A 364 12.85 -17.43 16.25
C TRP A 364 12.62 -17.48 14.74
N LEU A 365 13.50 -18.12 13.97
CA LEU A 365 13.31 -18.34 12.53
C LEU A 365 12.04 -19.15 12.23
N ASP A 366 11.81 -20.25 12.96
CA ASP A 366 10.61 -21.08 12.79
C ASP A 366 9.33 -20.29 13.07
N ASN A 367 9.36 -19.42 14.07
CA ASN A 367 8.25 -18.53 14.42
C ASN A 367 7.97 -17.49 13.31
N ILE A 368 9.02 -16.89 12.75
CA ILE A 368 8.89 -15.92 11.65
C ILE A 368 8.40 -16.61 10.36
N ASP A 369 8.89 -17.81 10.05
CA ASP A 369 8.41 -18.61 8.91
C ASP A 369 6.93 -18.98 9.07
N TYR A 370 6.53 -19.46 10.26
CA TYR A 370 5.13 -19.73 10.56
C TYR A 370 4.25 -18.48 10.42
N GLN A 371 4.73 -17.32 10.89
CA GLN A 371 4.00 -16.05 10.74
C GLN A 371 3.87 -15.64 9.27
N ALA A 372 4.92 -15.78 8.47
CA ALA A 372 4.89 -15.45 7.04
C ALA A 372 3.85 -16.32 6.31
N LYS A 373 3.83 -17.63 6.56
CA LYS A 373 2.84 -18.58 6.03
C LYS A 373 1.42 -18.33 6.55
N SER A 374 1.29 -17.76 7.76
CA SER A 374 -0.01 -17.35 8.30
C SER A 374 -0.54 -16.08 7.62
N GLN A 375 0.35 -15.19 7.14
CA GLN A 375 0.01 -13.93 6.48
C GLN A 375 -0.38 -14.09 5.01
N ASP A 376 0.24 -15.04 4.31
CA ASP A 376 -0.15 -15.38 2.93
C ASP A 376 -1.39 -16.28 2.85
N GLY A 377 -1.76 -16.92 3.97
CA GLY A 377 -2.93 -17.79 4.08
C GLY A 377 -2.68 -19.25 3.72
N SER A 378 -1.41 -19.68 3.67
CA SER A 378 -1.04 -21.08 3.52
C SER A 378 -1.24 -21.89 4.80
N VAL A 379 -1.15 -21.24 5.97
CA VAL A 379 -1.62 -21.83 7.24
C VAL A 379 -3.11 -21.58 7.39
N ASP A 380 -3.84 -22.64 7.66
CA ASP A 380 -5.27 -22.60 7.90
C ASP A 380 -5.58 -22.13 9.33
N LEU A 381 -5.81 -20.82 9.47
CA LEU A 381 -6.18 -20.17 10.72
C LEU A 381 -7.56 -19.51 10.58
N PRO A 382 -8.52 -19.77 11.51
CA PRO A 382 -9.85 -19.20 11.42
C PRO A 382 -9.92 -17.67 11.25
N PRO A 383 -9.09 -16.85 11.93
CA PRO A 383 -9.09 -15.40 11.74
C PRO A 383 -8.78 -14.95 10.29
N SER A 384 -8.07 -15.77 9.50
CA SER A 384 -7.69 -15.43 8.12
C SER A 384 -8.84 -15.62 7.11
N ILE A 385 -9.90 -16.35 7.48
CA ILE A 385 -11.06 -16.64 6.61
C ILE A 385 -11.80 -15.35 6.21
N GLN A 386 -11.80 -14.32 7.06
CA GLN A 386 -12.50 -13.05 6.79
C GLN A 386 -12.05 -12.35 5.49
N TRP A 387 -10.84 -12.62 5.02
CA TRP A 387 -10.29 -12.03 3.79
C TRP A 387 -10.41 -12.95 2.56
N ALA A 388 -10.99 -14.15 2.71
CA ALA A 388 -11.34 -15.02 1.59
C ALA A 388 -12.20 -14.26 0.55
N GLU A 389 -11.87 -14.48 -0.74
CA GLU A 389 -12.49 -13.83 -1.90
C GLU A 389 -12.49 -12.28 -1.88
N THR A 390 -11.71 -11.63 -1.01
CA THR A 390 -11.60 -10.17 -1.04
C THR A 390 -10.61 -9.71 -2.09
N SER A 391 -10.98 -8.66 -2.84
CA SER A 391 -10.05 -7.99 -3.76
C SER A 391 -8.77 -7.54 -3.02
N LYS A 392 -7.60 -7.63 -3.66
CA LYS A 392 -6.32 -7.25 -3.04
C LYS A 392 -6.28 -5.75 -2.70
N VAL A 393 -6.58 -4.89 -3.67
CA VAL A 393 -6.42 -3.44 -3.53
C VAL A 393 -7.71 -2.71 -3.13
N PHE A 394 -8.86 -3.09 -3.70
CA PHE A 394 -10.11 -2.35 -3.47
C PHE A 394 -10.71 -2.58 -2.09
N PHE A 395 -10.52 -3.75 -1.48
CA PHE A 395 -11.01 -4.03 -0.14
C PHE A 395 -10.33 -3.13 0.89
N PRO A 396 -8.99 -3.12 1.05
CA PRO A 396 -8.35 -2.21 2.00
C PRO A 396 -8.60 -0.74 1.69
N LEU A 397 -8.64 -0.36 0.41
CA LEU A 397 -8.98 1.00 -0.03
C LEU A 397 -10.35 1.45 0.49
N ARG A 398 -11.39 0.61 0.28
CA ARG A 398 -12.76 0.90 0.71
C ARG A 398 -12.83 1.10 2.22
N HIS A 399 -12.20 0.21 3.00
CA HIS A 399 -12.25 0.28 4.45
C HIS A 399 -11.46 1.48 5.00
N MET A 400 -10.28 1.76 4.42
CA MET A 400 -9.47 2.93 4.76
C MET A 400 -10.22 4.25 4.51
N VAL A 401 -10.90 4.38 3.37
CA VAL A 401 -11.64 5.61 3.03
C VAL A 401 -12.93 5.74 3.86
N ASN A 402 -13.70 4.68 4.02
CA ASN A 402 -15.01 4.79 4.66
C ASN A 402 -14.93 4.89 6.18
N TRP A 403 -14.03 4.14 6.82
CA TRP A 403 -14.02 3.95 8.27
C TRP A 403 -12.75 4.52 8.91
N GLY A 404 -11.58 4.20 8.39
CA GLY A 404 -10.30 4.60 8.98
C GLY A 404 -10.05 6.12 8.95
N LEU A 405 -10.08 6.71 7.76
CA LEU A 405 -9.91 8.16 7.53
C LEU A 405 -11.24 8.93 7.58
N GLY A 406 -12.34 8.27 7.22
CA GLY A 406 -13.63 8.90 6.95
C GLY A 406 -13.73 9.50 5.55
N LEU A 407 -14.94 9.49 4.96
CA LEU A 407 -15.15 9.70 3.53
C LEU A 407 -14.52 10.99 2.95
N PRO A 408 -14.71 12.20 3.51
CA PRO A 408 -14.15 13.42 2.91
C PRO A 408 -12.62 13.45 2.94
N LEU A 409 -12.02 13.02 4.06
CA LEU A 409 -10.57 12.93 4.19
C LEU A 409 -10.00 11.85 3.29
N GLY A 410 -10.61 10.66 3.25
CA GLY A 410 -10.19 9.56 2.40
C GLY A 410 -10.17 9.94 0.91
N VAL A 411 -11.20 10.63 0.42
CA VAL A 411 -11.24 11.13 -0.96
C VAL A 411 -10.15 12.19 -1.21
N ALA A 412 -9.99 13.15 -0.29
CA ALA A 412 -8.97 14.20 -0.41
C ALA A 412 -7.56 13.62 -0.44
N VAL A 413 -7.27 12.62 0.40
CA VAL A 413 -5.99 11.92 0.47
C VAL A 413 -5.64 11.25 -0.85
N TRP A 414 -6.55 10.44 -1.42
CA TRP A 414 -6.26 9.71 -2.65
C TRP A 414 -6.16 10.62 -3.87
N ALA A 415 -7.01 11.64 -3.96
CA ALA A 415 -6.88 12.68 -4.99
C ALA A 415 -5.52 13.38 -4.90
N SER A 416 -5.08 13.71 -3.68
CA SER A 416 -3.79 14.35 -3.44
C SER A 416 -2.61 13.42 -3.68
N PHE A 417 -2.74 12.13 -3.40
CA PHE A 417 -1.73 11.11 -3.68
C PHE A 417 -1.43 11.02 -5.18
N PHE A 418 -2.47 10.86 -6.01
CA PHE A 418 -2.27 10.82 -7.47
C PHE A 418 -1.73 12.15 -8.01
N GLY A 419 -2.20 13.27 -7.46
CA GLY A 419 -1.64 14.60 -7.76
C GLY A 419 -0.15 14.73 -7.39
N ALA A 420 0.26 14.21 -6.23
CA ALA A 420 1.64 14.19 -5.76
C ALA A 420 2.53 13.31 -6.63
N CYS A 421 2.07 12.11 -7.01
CA CYS A 421 2.75 11.23 -7.95
C CYS A 421 2.93 11.90 -9.32
N TRP A 422 1.88 12.56 -9.84
CA TRP A 422 1.97 13.31 -11.09
C TRP A 422 2.98 14.46 -11.01
N LEU A 423 2.98 15.24 -9.92
CA LEU A 423 3.94 16.33 -9.73
C LEU A 423 5.38 15.81 -9.55
N ALA A 424 5.58 14.71 -8.85
CA ALA A 424 6.89 14.08 -8.71
C ALA A 424 7.43 13.64 -10.08
N MET A 425 6.63 12.93 -10.88
CA MET A 425 7.07 12.40 -12.17
C MET A 425 7.21 13.47 -13.27
N VAL A 426 6.24 14.39 -13.38
CA VAL A 426 6.16 15.32 -14.51
C VAL A 426 6.80 16.67 -14.20
N LYS A 427 6.80 17.08 -12.93
CA LYS A 427 7.35 18.37 -12.48
C LYS A 427 8.61 18.21 -11.64
N GLN A 428 9.13 16.99 -11.52
CA GLN A 428 10.35 16.66 -10.77
C GLN A 428 10.33 17.25 -9.35
N ARG A 429 9.14 17.27 -8.71
CA ARG A 429 8.99 17.74 -7.33
C ARG A 429 9.29 16.59 -6.37
N TRP A 430 10.57 16.39 -6.08
CA TRP A 430 11.04 15.24 -5.28
C TRP A 430 10.58 15.28 -3.81
N GLN A 431 10.23 16.45 -3.28
CA GLN A 431 9.58 16.59 -1.97
C GLN A 431 8.29 15.76 -1.84
N HIS A 432 7.51 15.67 -2.93
CA HIS A 432 6.31 14.83 -3.00
C HIS A 432 6.65 13.36 -3.20
N ALA A 433 7.76 13.07 -3.90
CA ALA A 433 8.17 11.73 -4.27
C ALA A 433 8.41 10.86 -3.04
N LEU A 434 9.15 11.32 -2.03
CA LEU A 434 9.48 10.50 -0.86
C LEU A 434 8.23 10.12 -0.04
N VAL A 435 7.34 11.08 0.21
CA VAL A 435 6.09 10.87 0.97
C VAL A 435 5.13 9.96 0.20
N ALA A 436 4.92 10.23 -1.09
CA ALA A 436 4.06 9.41 -1.93
C ALA A 436 4.63 8.01 -2.14
N PHE A 437 5.95 7.87 -2.27
CA PHE A 437 6.61 6.58 -2.42
C PHE A 437 6.39 5.71 -1.18
N TRP A 438 6.63 6.24 0.03
CA TRP A 438 6.37 5.45 1.25
C TRP A 438 4.89 5.13 1.43
N ALA A 439 3.99 6.11 1.26
CA ALA A 439 2.54 5.89 1.40
C ALA A 439 2.04 4.81 0.41
N GLY A 440 2.46 4.90 -0.85
CA GLY A 440 2.08 3.96 -1.90
C GLY A 440 2.74 2.58 -1.72
N LEU A 441 4.03 2.52 -1.39
CA LEU A 441 4.75 1.26 -1.16
C LEU A 441 4.14 0.49 0.02
N CYS A 442 3.93 1.16 1.15
CA CYS A 442 3.32 0.57 2.34
C CYS A 442 1.91 0.06 2.02
N PHE A 443 1.08 0.89 1.35
CA PHE A 443 -0.27 0.50 0.97
C PHE A 443 -0.29 -0.72 0.03
N LEU A 444 0.51 -0.72 -1.04
CA LEU A 444 0.53 -1.81 -2.01
C LEU A 444 1.06 -3.11 -1.40
N TYR A 445 2.11 -3.02 -0.57
CA TYR A 445 2.69 -4.20 0.08
C TYR A 445 1.67 -4.88 1.00
N PHE A 446 1.10 -4.16 1.97
CA PHE A 446 0.16 -4.74 2.93
C PHE A 446 -1.22 -5.05 2.35
N SER A 447 -1.61 -4.42 1.23
CA SER A 447 -2.84 -4.79 0.51
C SER A 447 -2.66 -6.05 -0.35
N SER A 448 -1.42 -6.42 -0.71
CA SER A 448 -1.15 -7.54 -1.61
C SER A 448 -1.19 -8.92 -0.94
N VAL A 449 -0.98 -8.97 0.38
CA VAL A 449 -1.04 -10.19 1.20
C VAL A 449 -2.49 -10.57 1.52
N LEU A 450 -2.73 -11.81 1.96
CA LEU A 450 -4.09 -12.24 2.33
C LEU A 450 -4.58 -11.48 3.57
N ASN A 451 -3.77 -11.44 4.62
CA ASN A 451 -4.08 -10.75 5.86
C ASN A 451 -3.94 -9.23 5.69
N LYS A 452 -5.02 -8.60 5.22
CA LYS A 452 -5.05 -7.21 4.76
C LYS A 452 -5.83 -6.27 5.69
N THR A 453 -5.76 -6.50 7.00
CA THR A 453 -6.41 -5.63 8.00
C THR A 453 -5.95 -4.17 7.85
N MET A 454 -6.90 -3.24 7.99
CA MET A 454 -6.64 -1.80 8.07
C MET A 454 -5.56 -1.45 9.09
N ARG A 455 -5.46 -2.20 10.20
CA ARG A 455 -4.44 -1.98 11.24
C ARG A 455 -3.02 -2.06 10.66
N TYR A 456 -2.74 -2.94 9.70
CA TYR A 456 -1.41 -3.05 9.08
C TYR A 456 -1.08 -1.88 8.16
N LEU A 457 -2.10 -1.15 7.70
CA LEU A 457 -1.92 0.08 6.94
C LEU A 457 -1.63 1.30 7.81
N LEU A 458 -1.72 1.20 9.15
CA LEU A 458 -1.53 2.34 10.06
C LEU A 458 -0.22 3.13 9.80
N PRO A 459 0.95 2.52 9.49
CA PRO A 459 2.16 3.28 9.14
C PRO A 459 2.08 4.14 7.86
N SER A 460 1.09 3.91 7.00
CA SER A 460 0.85 4.72 5.79
C SER A 460 -0.07 5.93 6.03
N TYR A 461 -0.97 5.86 7.03
CA TYR A 461 -1.99 6.87 7.29
C TYR A 461 -1.42 8.27 7.52
N PRO A 462 -0.37 8.47 8.35
CA PRO A 462 0.23 9.77 8.56
C PRO A 462 0.67 10.44 7.26
N PHE A 463 1.29 9.68 6.35
CA PHE A 463 1.84 10.20 5.09
C PHE A 463 0.73 10.53 4.10
N PHE A 464 -0.31 9.70 4.06
CA PHE A 464 -1.53 9.99 3.35
C PHE A 464 -2.20 11.28 3.86
N VAL A 465 -2.32 11.47 5.17
CA VAL A 465 -2.86 12.69 5.78
C VAL A 465 -2.00 13.91 5.47
N ILE A 466 -0.66 13.79 5.44
CA ILE A 466 0.25 14.86 5.00
C ILE A 466 -0.06 15.26 3.55
N LEU A 467 -0.18 14.29 2.64
CA LEU A 467 -0.51 14.55 1.23
C LEU A 467 -1.91 15.15 1.08
N GLY A 468 -2.91 14.63 1.77
CA GLY A 468 -4.27 15.16 1.78
C GLY A 468 -4.33 16.61 2.26
N SER A 469 -3.60 16.91 3.34
CA SER A 469 -3.48 18.28 3.87
C SER A 469 -2.79 19.21 2.89
N TRP A 470 -1.73 18.75 2.24
CA TRP A 470 -1.05 19.50 1.19
C TRP A 470 -2.00 19.78 0.02
N GLY A 471 -2.73 18.77 -0.48
CA GLY A 471 -3.63 18.94 -1.62
C GLY A 471 -4.82 19.85 -1.31
N LEU A 472 -5.38 19.79 -0.10
CA LEU A 472 -6.42 20.70 0.37
C LEU A 472 -5.93 22.16 0.41
N VAL A 473 -4.75 22.41 0.99
CA VAL A 473 -4.15 23.75 1.02
C VAL A 473 -3.77 24.22 -0.38
N ALA A 474 -3.21 23.35 -1.21
CA ALA A 474 -2.85 23.66 -2.59
C ALA A 474 -4.07 24.02 -3.44
N ALA A 475 -5.19 23.30 -3.26
CA ALA A 475 -6.46 23.60 -3.91
C ALA A 475 -7.03 24.94 -3.45
N PHE A 476 -7.01 25.22 -2.14
CA PHE A 476 -7.41 26.52 -1.59
C PHE A 476 -6.57 27.67 -2.17
N ASP A 477 -5.24 27.53 -2.19
CA ASP A 477 -4.35 28.55 -2.75
C ASP A 477 -4.55 28.73 -4.26
N ALA A 478 -4.90 27.65 -4.98
CA ALA A 478 -5.29 27.67 -6.41
C ALA A 478 -6.51 28.57 -6.66
N MET A 479 -7.54 28.34 -5.86
CA MET A 479 -8.85 28.99 -5.97
C MET A 479 -8.77 30.47 -5.60
N ASN A 480 -8.02 30.79 -4.55
CA ASN A 480 -7.93 32.16 -4.03
C ASN A 480 -7.18 33.12 -4.97
N ASN A 481 -6.12 32.65 -5.64
CA ASN A 481 -5.26 33.54 -6.44
C ASN A 481 -5.49 33.43 -7.96
N GLY A 482 -6.48 32.63 -8.41
CA GLY A 482 -6.60 32.20 -9.82
C GLY A 482 -5.33 31.49 -10.34
N ARG A 483 -4.46 31.08 -9.41
CA ARG A 483 -3.09 30.60 -9.58
C ARG A 483 -2.80 29.73 -8.38
N VAL A 484 -2.28 28.52 -8.57
CA VAL A 484 -1.72 27.75 -7.45
C VAL A 484 -0.49 28.49 -6.95
N ARG A 485 -0.67 29.30 -5.89
CA ARG A 485 0.42 29.87 -5.10
C ARG A 485 0.70 28.92 -3.93
N VAL A 486 1.05 27.67 -4.24
CA VAL A 486 1.78 26.86 -3.26
C VAL A 486 3.10 27.58 -3.09
N ARG A 487 3.38 28.06 -1.87
CA ARG A 487 4.63 28.73 -1.51
C ARG A 487 5.80 28.02 -2.19
N ASN A 488 6.41 28.71 -3.16
CA ASN A 488 7.48 28.18 -4.01
C ASN A 488 8.63 27.68 -3.11
N GLY A 489 8.94 26.40 -3.20
CA GLY A 489 10.15 25.80 -2.66
C GLY A 489 10.50 24.67 -3.62
N THR A 490 11.22 25.01 -4.68
CA THR A 490 11.45 24.14 -5.85
C THR A 490 12.87 23.64 -6.00
N SER A 491 13.72 23.93 -5.01
CA SER A 491 14.75 23.02 -4.54
C SER A 491 14.72 23.05 -3.01
N PHE A 492 15.40 22.11 -2.33
CA PHE A 492 15.60 22.21 -0.87
C PHE A 492 16.30 23.54 -0.46
N LEU A 493 16.84 24.32 -1.42
CA LEU A 493 17.67 25.53 -1.20
C LEU A 493 17.40 26.78 -2.10
N SER A 494 16.46 26.82 -3.04
CA SER A 494 16.24 27.99 -3.91
C SER A 494 14.89 27.97 -4.65
N ASN A 495 14.37 29.18 -4.92
CA ASN A 495 13.01 29.49 -5.35
C ASN A 495 12.94 29.78 -6.86
N ASP A 496 12.11 29.03 -7.62
CA ASP A 496 11.21 29.56 -8.68
C ASP A 496 10.52 28.45 -9.52
N VAL A 497 9.33 28.74 -10.10
CA VAL A 497 8.58 27.84 -11.02
C VAL A 497 7.86 28.60 -12.14
N PRO A 498 7.88 28.09 -13.40
CA PRO A 498 7.16 28.65 -14.54
C PRO A 498 5.82 27.97 -14.95
N GLY A 499 4.91 28.78 -15.52
CA GLY A 499 4.10 28.51 -16.72
C GLY A 499 2.90 27.55 -16.67
N ALA A 500 3.13 26.25 -16.59
CA ALA A 500 2.22 25.25 -17.22
C ALA A 500 0.91 24.94 -16.46
N LEU A 501 0.80 25.32 -15.18
CA LEU A 501 -0.46 25.19 -14.43
C LEU A 501 -1.51 26.24 -14.83
N ARG A 502 -1.11 27.25 -15.62
CA ARG A 502 -1.99 28.30 -16.14
C ARG A 502 -3.00 27.78 -17.19
N PHE A 503 -2.73 26.66 -17.86
CA PHE A 503 -3.46 26.29 -19.09
C PHE A 503 -4.62 25.30 -18.91
N ARG A 504 -4.68 24.52 -17.81
CA ARG A 504 -5.76 23.52 -17.59
C ARG A 504 -6.88 23.98 -16.66
N LEU A 505 -6.60 24.91 -15.74
CA LEU A 505 -7.65 25.54 -14.92
C LEU A 505 -8.38 26.68 -15.66
N ALA A 506 -7.81 27.18 -16.77
CA ALA A 506 -8.47 28.13 -17.67
C ALA A 506 -9.48 27.46 -18.63
N ALA A 507 -9.39 26.13 -18.83
CA ALA A 507 -10.28 25.38 -19.73
C ALA A 507 -11.63 25.01 -19.08
N LEU A 508 -11.68 25.01 -17.74
CA LEU A 508 -12.91 25.08 -16.96
C LEU A 508 -13.15 26.56 -16.72
N ASN A 509 -14.22 27.17 -17.22
CA ASN A 509 -14.57 28.59 -17.06
C ASN A 509 -14.88 29.00 -15.58
N LEU A 510 -14.00 28.64 -14.64
CA LEU A 510 -14.07 28.94 -13.21
C LEU A 510 -13.61 30.37 -12.89
N THR A 511 -13.09 31.11 -13.88
CA THR A 511 -12.76 32.55 -13.76
C THR A 511 -13.99 33.41 -13.49
N SER A 512 -15.20 32.88 -13.70
CA SER A 512 -16.48 33.55 -13.37
C SER A 512 -16.92 33.43 -11.90
N ILE A 513 -16.23 32.66 -11.06
CA ILE A 513 -16.55 32.45 -9.62
C ILE A 513 -15.62 33.27 -8.70
N SER A 514 -15.00 34.34 -9.23
CA SER A 514 -13.82 35.00 -8.64
C SER A 514 -13.96 35.56 -7.20
N PRO A 515 -15.13 35.97 -6.67
CA PRO A 515 -15.21 36.43 -5.28
C PRO A 515 -15.54 35.31 -4.27
N LEU A 516 -16.13 34.19 -4.71
CA LEU A 516 -16.58 33.11 -3.82
C LEU A 516 -15.57 31.95 -3.71
N ALA A 517 -14.59 31.89 -4.62
CA ALA A 517 -13.59 30.82 -4.66
C ALA A 517 -12.80 30.60 -3.33
N PRO A 518 -12.27 31.64 -2.64
CA PRO A 518 -11.63 31.43 -1.33
C PRO A 518 -12.61 30.95 -0.27
N LEU A 519 -13.84 31.47 -0.28
CA LEU A 519 -14.89 31.02 0.63
C LEU A 519 -15.19 29.53 0.44
N VAL A 520 -15.35 29.08 -0.81
CA VAL A 520 -15.59 27.66 -1.14
C VAL A 520 -14.42 26.78 -0.71
N GLY A 521 -13.17 27.20 -0.96
CA GLY A 521 -12.00 26.46 -0.52
C GLY A 521 -11.86 26.38 1.00
N SER A 522 -12.13 27.46 1.73
CA SER A 522 -12.18 27.46 3.19
C SER A 522 -13.31 26.58 3.72
N ILE A 523 -14.50 26.65 3.11
CA ILE A 523 -15.63 25.77 3.45
C ILE A 523 -15.26 24.31 3.22
N ALA A 524 -14.55 23.97 2.14
CA ALA A 524 -14.12 22.60 1.88
C ALA A 524 -13.16 22.08 2.96
N ILE A 525 -12.13 22.86 3.33
CA ILE A 525 -11.20 22.49 4.40
C ILE A 525 -11.94 22.34 5.74
N LEU A 526 -12.81 23.30 6.06
CA LEU A 526 -13.62 23.27 7.28
C LEU A 526 -14.60 22.11 7.28
N ALA A 527 -15.19 21.74 6.13
CA ALA A 527 -16.09 20.61 6.02
C ALA A 527 -15.35 19.28 6.24
N VAL A 528 -14.14 19.12 5.68
CA VAL A 528 -13.30 17.95 5.94
C VAL A 528 -12.94 17.88 7.42
N LEU A 529 -12.47 18.98 8.01
CA LEU A 529 -12.13 19.05 9.44
C LEU A 529 -13.34 18.78 10.34
N ALA A 530 -14.49 19.39 10.05
CA ALA A 530 -15.70 19.24 10.83
C ALA A 530 -16.26 17.81 10.75
N TYR A 531 -16.26 17.22 9.55
CA TYR A 531 -16.66 15.83 9.38
C TYR A 531 -15.72 14.88 10.12
N SER A 532 -14.39 15.00 9.93
CA SER A 532 -13.42 14.15 10.60
C SER A 532 -13.46 14.31 12.13
N SER A 533 -13.65 15.54 12.62
CA SER A 533 -13.83 15.80 14.06
C SER A 533 -15.14 15.23 14.59
N GLY A 534 -16.23 15.34 13.84
CA GLY A 534 -17.51 14.73 14.16
C GLY A 534 -17.42 13.21 14.20
N TRP A 535 -16.74 12.60 13.23
CA TRP A 535 -16.48 11.17 13.19
C TRP A 535 -15.66 10.69 14.40
N ALA A 536 -14.55 11.38 14.71
CA ALA A 536 -13.74 11.10 15.90
C ALA A 536 -14.52 11.25 17.20
N PHE A 537 -15.31 12.32 17.33
CA PHE A 537 -16.16 12.54 18.48
C PHE A 537 -17.18 11.41 18.62
N ALA A 538 -17.88 11.05 17.53
CA ALA A 538 -18.85 9.96 17.52
C ALA A 538 -18.23 8.64 17.97
N PHE A 539 -17.03 8.34 17.46
CA PHE A 539 -16.30 7.12 17.75
C PHE A 539 -15.82 7.06 19.20
N THR A 540 -15.21 8.12 19.73
CA THR A 540 -14.74 8.16 21.14
C THR A 540 -15.85 7.99 22.17
N ARG A 541 -17.13 8.23 21.81
CA ARG A 541 -18.27 7.91 22.69
C ARG A 541 -18.39 6.43 23.02
N ILE A 542 -17.84 5.53 22.20
CA ILE A 542 -17.74 4.10 22.49
C ILE A 542 -17.03 3.86 23.82
N TYR A 543 -15.91 4.54 24.05
CA TYR A 543 -15.09 4.38 25.26
C TYR A 543 -15.66 5.09 26.50
N ALA A 544 -16.72 5.90 26.31
CA ALA A 544 -17.42 6.59 27.40
C ALA A 544 -18.63 5.80 27.95
N ARG A 545 -18.93 4.62 27.38
CA ARG A 545 -20.01 3.73 27.84
C ARG A 545 -19.46 2.33 28.13
N PRO A 546 -20.16 1.50 28.92
CA PRO A 546 -19.74 0.12 29.13
C PRO A 546 -19.65 -0.65 27.81
N VAL A 547 -18.66 -1.53 27.66
CA VAL A 547 -18.51 -2.38 26.46
C VAL A 547 -19.77 -3.22 26.20
N SER A 548 -20.12 -3.44 24.93
CA SER A 548 -21.34 -4.16 24.52
C SER A 548 -21.45 -5.56 25.12
N ARG A 549 -20.34 -6.32 25.19
CA ARG A 549 -20.30 -7.62 25.89
C ARG A 549 -20.62 -7.52 27.39
N GLY A 550 -20.18 -6.45 28.05
CA GLY A 550 -20.52 -6.15 29.44
C GLY A 550 -22.00 -5.77 29.61
N GLN A 551 -22.54 -4.94 28.71
CA GLN A 551 -23.96 -4.61 28.68
C GLN A 551 -24.83 -5.86 28.43
N ALA A 552 -24.41 -6.74 27.53
CA ALA A 552 -25.08 -8.01 27.25
C ALA A 552 -25.06 -8.96 28.45
N SER A 553 -23.94 -9.03 29.15
CA SER A 553 -23.83 -9.80 30.40
C SER A 553 -24.81 -9.29 31.45
N MET A 554 -24.88 -7.96 31.65
CA MET A 554 -25.84 -7.35 32.57
C MET A 554 -27.29 -7.57 32.14
N TRP A 555 -27.57 -7.58 30.84
CA TRP A 555 -28.89 -7.93 30.33
C TRP A 555 -29.24 -9.40 30.66
N ILE A 556 -28.31 -10.34 30.44
CA ILE A 556 -28.49 -11.76 30.77
C ILE A 556 -28.80 -11.91 32.26
N TYR A 557 -27.99 -11.33 33.15
CA TYR A 557 -28.17 -11.45 34.60
C TYR A 557 -29.51 -10.90 35.10
N ARG A 558 -30.13 -9.95 34.38
CA ARG A 558 -31.39 -9.31 34.77
C ARG A 558 -32.62 -10.00 34.16
N ASN A 559 -32.49 -10.62 32.99
CA ASN A 559 -33.63 -11.08 32.20
C ASN A 559 -33.69 -12.60 32.03
N VAL A 560 -32.59 -13.32 32.26
CA VAL A 560 -32.53 -14.77 32.10
C VAL A 560 -32.55 -15.44 33.48
N PRO A 561 -33.55 -16.29 33.80
CA PRO A 561 -33.59 -17.02 35.06
C PRO A 561 -32.45 -18.06 35.15
N PRO A 562 -31.63 -18.06 36.23
CA PRO A 562 -30.61 -19.09 36.43
C PRO A 562 -31.21 -20.37 37.07
N PRO A 563 -30.66 -21.57 36.76
CA PRO A 563 -29.61 -21.83 35.80
C PRO A 563 -30.12 -21.84 34.34
N ALA A 564 -29.29 -21.40 33.41
CA ALA A 564 -29.61 -21.43 31.97
C ALA A 564 -28.39 -21.83 31.15
N VAL A 565 -28.56 -22.73 30.19
CA VAL A 565 -27.45 -23.20 29.35
C VAL A 565 -27.28 -22.25 28.16
N MET A 566 -26.13 -21.57 28.10
CA MET A 566 -25.78 -20.62 27.03
C MET A 566 -24.84 -21.26 26.00
N ALA A 567 -25.32 -21.47 24.78
CA ALA A 567 -24.43 -21.81 23.66
C ALA A 567 -23.65 -20.57 23.23
N ASN A 568 -22.34 -20.70 23.07
CA ASN A 568 -21.47 -19.64 22.55
C ASN A 568 -20.72 -20.13 21.32
N GLU A 569 -20.20 -19.24 20.49
CA GLU A 569 -19.40 -19.62 19.31
C GLU A 569 -17.97 -19.97 19.74
N HIS A 570 -17.44 -21.12 19.31
CA HIS A 570 -16.02 -21.45 19.46
C HIS A 570 -15.19 -20.42 18.67
N TRP A 571 -14.18 -19.81 19.28
CA TRP A 571 -13.40 -18.65 18.79
C TRP A 571 -13.99 -17.25 19.06
N ASP A 572 -15.12 -17.10 19.75
CA ASP A 572 -15.57 -15.80 20.26
C ASP A 572 -15.63 -15.78 21.80
N ASP A 573 -15.82 -14.60 22.39
CA ASP A 573 -15.88 -14.46 23.84
C ASP A 573 -17.23 -14.99 24.37
N PRO A 574 -17.23 -15.94 25.32
CA PRO A 574 -18.46 -16.47 25.88
C PRO A 574 -19.15 -15.45 26.78
N LEU A 575 -20.49 -15.47 26.79
CA LEU A 575 -21.32 -14.66 27.68
C LEU A 575 -22.14 -15.55 28.64
N PRO A 576 -22.45 -15.03 29.85
CA PRO A 576 -22.09 -13.70 30.36
C PRO A 576 -20.65 -13.61 30.90
N LEU A 577 -20.05 -12.42 30.83
CA LEU A 577 -18.76 -12.09 31.44
C LEU A 577 -18.83 -12.15 32.97
N PRO A 578 -17.72 -12.49 33.66
CA PRO A 578 -17.66 -12.49 35.12
C PRO A 578 -17.74 -11.06 35.66
N ILE A 579 -18.91 -10.65 36.16
CA ILE A 579 -19.13 -9.33 36.76
C ILE A 579 -19.27 -9.49 38.28
N PRO A 580 -18.54 -8.72 39.11
CA PRO A 580 -18.65 -8.81 40.56
C PRO A 580 -20.09 -8.69 41.05
N GLY A 581 -20.49 -9.59 41.97
CA GLY A 581 -21.85 -9.64 42.51
C GLY A 581 -22.82 -10.56 41.75
N PHE A 582 -22.40 -11.13 40.61
CA PHE A 582 -23.19 -12.11 39.85
C PHE A 582 -22.47 -13.45 39.75
N ASP A 583 -23.24 -14.54 39.78
CA ASP A 583 -22.72 -15.90 39.58
C ASP A 583 -22.82 -16.29 38.11
N HIS A 584 -21.72 -16.09 37.37
CA HIS A 584 -21.63 -16.43 35.95
C HIS A 584 -21.66 -17.95 35.71
N GLY A 585 -21.25 -18.76 36.70
CA GLY A 585 -21.18 -20.22 36.58
C GLY A 585 -22.54 -20.87 36.35
N LYS A 586 -23.63 -20.20 36.77
CA LYS A 586 -25.02 -20.64 36.54
C LYS A 586 -25.48 -20.53 35.07
N TYR A 587 -24.67 -19.92 34.21
CA TYR A 587 -24.98 -19.70 32.80
C TYR A 587 -24.07 -20.47 31.84
N ALA A 588 -23.24 -21.39 32.35
CA ALA A 588 -22.29 -22.14 31.54
C ALA A 588 -22.99 -23.00 30.48
N GLY A 589 -22.37 -23.13 29.32
CA GLY A 589 -22.88 -23.95 28.22
C GLY A 589 -21.83 -24.27 27.16
N PRO A 590 -22.22 -24.98 26.10
CA PRO A 590 -21.29 -25.49 25.10
C PRO A 590 -20.73 -24.38 24.19
N GLN A 591 -19.54 -24.61 23.64
CA GLN A 591 -18.99 -23.82 22.54
C GLN A 591 -19.25 -24.54 21.22
N LEU A 592 -20.03 -23.91 20.33
CA LEU A 592 -20.40 -24.45 19.03
C LEU A 592 -19.17 -24.44 18.09
N PRO A 593 -18.72 -25.60 17.60
CA PRO A 593 -17.51 -25.72 16.76
C PRO A 593 -17.81 -25.34 15.30
N LEU A 594 -18.22 -24.10 15.06
CA LEU A 594 -18.74 -23.68 13.75
C LEU A 594 -17.64 -23.52 12.68
N TYR A 595 -16.39 -23.30 13.08
CA TYR A 595 -15.22 -23.30 12.18
C TYR A 595 -14.71 -24.70 11.79
N ASP A 596 -15.15 -25.76 12.47
CA ASP A 596 -14.74 -27.13 12.11
C ASP A 596 -15.28 -27.50 10.72
N PRO A 597 -14.63 -28.40 9.96
CA PRO A 597 -15.11 -28.80 8.64
C PRO A 597 -16.57 -29.29 8.63
N ASP A 598 -17.30 -28.99 7.56
CA ASP A 598 -18.69 -29.40 7.39
C ASP A 598 -18.80 -30.89 7.02
N GLU A 599 -18.84 -31.73 8.06
CA GLU A 599 -18.94 -33.19 7.95
C GLU A 599 -20.24 -33.72 8.60
N PRO A 600 -20.73 -34.92 8.23
CA PRO A 600 -21.92 -35.52 8.85
C PRO A 600 -21.87 -35.58 10.38
N LYS A 601 -20.69 -35.83 10.97
CA LYS A 601 -20.49 -35.87 12.43
C LYS A 601 -20.75 -34.52 13.11
N LYS A 602 -20.47 -33.41 12.43
CA LYS A 602 -20.69 -32.05 12.94
C LYS A 602 -22.19 -31.77 13.13
N ILE A 603 -23.05 -32.34 12.28
CA ILE A 603 -24.52 -32.24 12.41
C ILE A 603 -24.96 -32.78 13.77
N ASP A 604 -24.54 -33.99 14.14
CA ASP A 604 -24.93 -34.61 15.41
C ASP A 604 -24.41 -33.82 16.61
N THR A 605 -23.19 -33.26 16.51
CA THR A 605 -22.58 -32.43 17.54
C THR A 605 -23.36 -31.12 17.75
N ILE A 606 -23.68 -30.41 16.67
CA ILE A 606 -24.49 -29.18 16.72
C ILE A 606 -25.89 -29.50 17.27
N LEU A 607 -26.54 -30.57 16.82
CA LEU A 607 -27.86 -30.97 17.31
C LEU A 607 -27.85 -31.25 18.81
N GLN A 608 -26.84 -31.98 19.30
CA GLN A 608 -26.69 -32.27 20.73
C GLN A 608 -26.53 -30.97 21.53
N MET A 609 -25.61 -30.10 21.12
CA MET A 609 -25.36 -28.83 21.81
C MET A 609 -26.60 -27.92 21.80
N LEU A 610 -27.24 -27.74 20.64
CA LEU A 610 -28.47 -26.95 20.51
C LEU A 610 -29.63 -27.53 21.32
N SER A 611 -29.74 -28.86 21.42
CA SER A 611 -30.80 -29.51 22.21
C SER A 611 -30.68 -29.21 23.72
N GLN A 612 -29.46 -29.07 24.23
CA GLN A 612 -29.17 -28.77 25.64
C GLN A 612 -29.21 -27.27 25.94
N SER A 613 -28.93 -26.43 24.94
CA SER A 613 -28.90 -24.98 25.10
C SER A 613 -30.30 -24.36 25.18
N SER A 614 -30.45 -23.42 26.12
CA SER A 614 -31.65 -22.58 26.26
C SER A 614 -31.52 -21.27 25.48
N TYR A 615 -30.28 -20.81 25.27
CA TYR A 615 -29.95 -19.58 24.55
C TYR A 615 -28.74 -19.79 23.65
N ILE A 616 -28.62 -18.97 22.61
CA ILE A 616 -27.43 -18.85 21.76
C ILE A 616 -26.95 -17.40 21.82
N ASN A 617 -25.68 -17.22 22.15
CA ASN A 617 -25.01 -15.92 22.16
C ASN A 617 -24.10 -15.81 20.94
N ILE A 618 -24.33 -14.80 20.10
CA ILE A 618 -23.42 -14.37 19.04
C ILE A 618 -22.84 -13.04 19.49
N THR A 619 -21.55 -12.99 19.80
CA THR A 619 -20.95 -11.86 20.52
C THR A 619 -20.19 -10.91 19.62
N SER A 620 -19.98 -11.29 18.35
CA SER A 620 -19.47 -10.44 17.28
C SER A 620 -19.79 -11.00 15.89
N ASN A 621 -19.35 -10.31 14.83
CA ASN A 621 -19.43 -10.78 13.44
C ASN A 621 -18.31 -11.74 13.01
N ARG A 622 -17.44 -12.16 13.93
CA ARG A 622 -16.25 -12.97 13.63
C ARG A 622 -16.56 -14.23 12.84
N LEU A 623 -17.59 -15.00 13.22
CA LEU A 623 -17.91 -16.25 12.55
C LEU A 623 -18.92 -16.05 11.42
N TYR A 624 -20.10 -15.49 11.71
CA TYR A 624 -21.14 -15.32 10.70
C TYR A 624 -20.76 -14.37 9.56
N GLY A 625 -19.79 -13.47 9.77
CA GLY A 625 -19.27 -12.57 8.73
C GLY A 625 -18.12 -13.15 7.90
N SER A 626 -17.44 -14.20 8.39
CA SER A 626 -16.29 -14.82 7.72
C SER A 626 -16.66 -16.14 7.03
N ILE A 627 -17.36 -17.04 7.72
CA ILE A 627 -17.69 -18.40 7.27
C ILE A 627 -18.41 -18.41 5.90
N PRO A 628 -19.43 -17.56 5.64
CA PRO A 628 -20.13 -17.55 4.36
C PRO A 628 -19.27 -17.14 3.14
N ARG A 629 -18.04 -16.64 3.36
CA ARG A 629 -17.09 -16.31 2.27
C ARG A 629 -16.38 -17.53 1.69
N MET A 630 -16.53 -18.71 2.31
CA MET A 630 -15.94 -19.96 1.84
C MET A 630 -17.02 -21.04 1.71
N PRO A 631 -17.98 -20.89 0.78
CA PRO A 631 -19.06 -21.85 0.59
C PRO A 631 -18.58 -23.25 0.22
N GLU A 632 -17.40 -23.40 -0.37
CA GLU A 632 -16.80 -24.70 -0.72
C GLU A 632 -16.38 -25.50 0.51
N ARG A 633 -16.13 -24.81 1.63
CA ARG A 633 -15.72 -25.42 2.90
C ARG A 633 -16.84 -25.48 3.93
N TYR A 634 -17.72 -24.47 3.94
CA TYR A 634 -18.75 -24.30 4.95
C TYR A 634 -20.18 -24.13 4.40
N PRO A 635 -20.65 -24.97 3.45
CA PRO A 635 -21.96 -24.78 2.85
C PRO A 635 -23.11 -25.00 3.86
N MET A 636 -22.97 -25.98 4.76
CA MET A 636 -23.96 -26.27 5.80
C MET A 636 -23.92 -25.23 6.91
N THR A 637 -22.73 -24.79 7.35
CA THR A 637 -22.65 -23.77 8.41
C THR A 637 -23.14 -22.40 7.91
N SER A 638 -22.97 -22.11 6.61
CA SER A 638 -23.59 -20.95 5.98
C SER A 638 -25.12 -21.03 5.99
N GLU A 639 -25.69 -22.23 5.78
CA GLU A 639 -27.13 -22.49 5.94
C GLU A 639 -27.58 -22.31 7.39
N TYR A 640 -26.81 -22.82 8.35
CA TYR A 640 -27.07 -22.67 9.78
C TYR A 640 -27.29 -21.20 10.17
N TYR A 641 -26.38 -20.29 9.80
CA TYR A 641 -26.55 -18.87 10.13
C TYR A 641 -27.75 -18.25 9.43
N ARG A 642 -27.97 -18.56 8.14
CA ARG A 642 -29.10 -18.03 7.39
C ARG A 642 -30.43 -18.40 8.06
N ARG A 643 -30.53 -19.64 8.54
CA ARG A 643 -31.73 -20.18 9.20
C ARG A 643 -31.86 -19.73 10.64
N LEU A 644 -30.75 -19.51 11.35
CA LEU A 644 -30.75 -18.90 12.68
C LEU A 644 -31.32 -17.48 12.63
N PHE A 645 -30.82 -16.65 11.71
CA PHE A 645 -31.31 -15.27 11.57
C PHE A 645 -32.74 -15.19 11.01
N ALA A 646 -33.18 -16.20 10.26
CA ALA A 646 -34.58 -16.31 9.81
C ALA A 646 -35.55 -16.81 10.90
N GLY A 647 -35.04 -17.35 12.02
CA GLY A 647 -35.85 -17.97 13.07
C GLY A 647 -36.26 -19.44 12.77
N ASP A 648 -35.77 -20.02 11.68
CA ASP A 648 -36.14 -21.36 11.23
C ASP A 648 -35.53 -22.50 12.07
N LEU A 649 -34.51 -22.20 12.89
CA LEU A 649 -33.85 -23.17 13.77
C LEU A 649 -34.59 -23.41 15.10
N GLY A 650 -35.72 -22.73 15.35
CA GLY A 650 -36.43 -22.79 16.64
C GLY A 650 -35.72 -21.96 17.73
N PHE A 651 -35.10 -20.86 17.31
CA PHE A 651 -34.47 -19.88 18.18
C PHE A 651 -34.85 -18.47 17.71
N SER A 652 -35.48 -17.70 18.58
CA SER A 652 -35.92 -16.33 18.29
C SER A 652 -34.99 -15.31 18.91
N LEU A 653 -34.67 -14.25 18.17
CA LEU A 653 -33.85 -13.13 18.65
C LEU A 653 -34.59 -12.37 19.75
N VAL A 654 -34.03 -12.32 20.96
CA VAL A 654 -34.63 -11.67 22.13
C VAL A 654 -33.91 -10.40 22.58
N ALA A 655 -32.64 -10.24 22.20
CA ALA A 655 -31.89 -9.01 22.46
C ALA A 655 -30.87 -8.72 21.35
N THR A 656 -30.73 -7.44 21.01
CA THR A 656 -29.65 -6.91 20.18
C THR A 656 -29.02 -5.75 20.93
N ILE A 657 -27.73 -5.86 21.20
CA ILE A 657 -26.98 -4.92 22.05
C ILE A 657 -25.80 -4.39 21.25
N PRO A 658 -26.00 -3.30 20.49
CA PRO A 658 -24.95 -2.67 19.72
C PRO A 658 -24.21 -1.60 20.53
N SER A 659 -23.03 -1.20 20.05
CA SER A 659 -22.26 -0.07 20.58
C SER A 659 -21.75 0.77 19.40
N TYR A 660 -22.66 1.37 18.64
CA TYR A 660 -22.32 2.20 17.48
C TYR A 660 -21.79 3.60 17.83
N PRO A 661 -20.84 4.15 17.06
CA PRO A 661 -20.46 5.56 17.14
C PRO A 661 -21.70 6.47 17.08
N SER A 662 -21.73 7.52 17.90
CA SER A 662 -22.93 8.38 17.99
C SER A 662 -22.65 9.81 18.41
N ILE A 663 -23.44 10.74 17.86
CA ILE A 663 -23.45 12.16 18.25
C ILE A 663 -24.87 12.50 18.72
N GLY A 664 -25.09 12.57 20.03
CA GLY A 664 -26.44 12.76 20.58
C GLY A 664 -27.38 11.63 20.10
N PRO A 665 -28.52 11.95 19.46
CA PRO A 665 -29.45 10.93 18.94
C PRO A 665 -28.99 10.29 17.61
N TRP A 666 -27.98 10.84 16.96
CA TRP A 666 -27.51 10.36 15.65
C TRP A 666 -26.57 9.18 15.82
N VAL A 667 -26.94 8.03 15.27
CA VAL A 667 -26.17 6.78 15.35
C VAL A 667 -25.58 6.45 13.98
N ILE A 668 -24.29 6.13 13.93
CA ILE A 668 -23.58 5.74 12.71
C ILE A 668 -23.36 4.24 12.76
N ASN A 669 -24.03 3.49 11.88
CA ASN A 669 -23.85 2.04 11.78
C ASN A 669 -22.57 1.72 11.01
N ASP A 670 -21.63 1.06 11.68
CA ASP A 670 -20.35 0.59 11.16
C ASP A 670 -20.23 -0.94 11.04
N ASP A 671 -21.35 -1.67 11.05
CA ASP A 671 -21.40 -3.14 10.85
C ASP A 671 -20.71 -3.59 9.54
N ALA A 672 -20.64 -2.70 8.54
CA ALA A 672 -20.02 -2.96 7.24
C ALA A 672 -18.50 -2.68 7.22
N ALA A 673 -17.89 -2.33 8.36
CA ALA A 673 -16.45 -2.28 8.51
C ALA A 673 -15.85 -3.70 8.50
N GLU A 674 -14.53 -3.79 8.33
CA GLU A 674 -13.87 -5.10 8.46
C GLU A 674 -13.92 -5.54 9.93
N GLU A 675 -13.83 -6.85 10.18
CA GLU A 675 -14.00 -7.44 11.53
C GLU A 675 -13.14 -6.73 12.59
N ALA A 676 -11.85 -6.55 12.31
CA ALA A 676 -10.89 -5.97 13.25
C ALA A 676 -11.23 -4.53 13.70
N PHE A 677 -12.09 -3.82 12.95
CA PHE A 677 -12.51 -2.46 13.28
C PHE A 677 -13.57 -2.40 14.39
N THR A 678 -14.40 -3.44 14.55
CA THR A 678 -15.53 -3.43 15.50
C THR A 678 -15.44 -4.51 16.58
N VAL A 679 -14.80 -5.65 16.28
CA VAL A 679 -14.88 -6.90 17.05
C VAL A 679 -14.35 -6.80 18.49
N TYR A 680 -13.40 -5.89 18.75
CA TYR A 680 -12.67 -5.83 20.02
C TYR A 680 -13.30 -4.87 21.04
N ASP A 681 -13.61 -3.65 20.62
CA ASP A 681 -14.06 -2.55 21.49
C ASP A 681 -15.56 -2.29 21.45
N HIS A 682 -16.24 -2.59 20.34
CA HIS A 682 -17.67 -2.32 20.21
C HIS A 682 -18.46 -3.28 19.31
N PRO A 683 -18.33 -4.61 19.51
CA PRO A 683 -19.06 -5.56 18.67
C PRO A 683 -20.57 -5.49 18.90
N LYS A 684 -21.35 -5.85 17.88
CA LYS A 684 -22.79 -6.08 18.00
C LYS A 684 -23.06 -7.47 18.59
N VAL A 685 -23.68 -7.51 19.76
CA VAL A 685 -24.08 -8.76 20.43
C VAL A 685 -25.54 -9.09 20.12
N LEU A 686 -25.81 -10.35 19.81
CA LEU A 686 -27.15 -10.91 19.54
C LEU A 686 -27.40 -12.09 20.49
N ILE A 687 -28.56 -12.10 21.13
CA ILE A 687 -28.98 -13.17 22.04
C ILE A 687 -30.27 -13.79 21.51
N PHE A 688 -30.24 -15.09 21.26
CA PHE A 688 -31.38 -15.87 20.81
C PHE A 688 -31.87 -16.77 21.93
N ARG A 689 -33.18 -16.88 22.09
CA ARG A 689 -33.83 -17.80 23.04
C ARG A 689 -34.42 -18.97 22.28
N LYS A 690 -34.29 -20.17 22.84
CA LYS A 690 -34.94 -21.37 22.31
C LYS A 690 -36.46 -21.22 22.36
N ASP A 691 -37.10 -21.54 21.25
CA ASP A 691 -38.55 -21.52 21.15
C ASP A 691 -39.17 -22.82 21.69
N PRO A 692 -40.40 -22.79 22.25
CA PRO A 692 -41.06 -23.97 22.79
C PRO A 692 -41.29 -25.09 21.77
N ASP A 693 -41.35 -24.77 20.48
CA ASP A 693 -41.54 -25.69 19.35
C ASP A 693 -40.22 -26.19 18.73
N PHE A 694 -39.08 -25.94 19.39
CA PHE A 694 -37.77 -26.42 18.93
C PHE A 694 -37.80 -27.94 18.69
N SER A 695 -37.38 -28.35 17.49
CA SER A 695 -37.31 -29.74 17.07
C SER A 695 -35.95 -30.07 16.47
N THR A 696 -35.26 -31.04 17.08
CA THR A 696 -34.00 -31.56 16.54
C THR A 696 -34.17 -32.21 15.17
N ALA A 697 -35.34 -32.79 14.89
CA ALA A 697 -35.66 -33.35 13.57
C ALA A 697 -35.73 -32.26 12.49
N ARG A 698 -36.35 -31.10 12.80
CA ARG A 698 -36.40 -29.95 11.89
C ARG A 698 -35.01 -29.39 11.62
N VAL A 699 -34.20 -29.19 12.67
CA VAL A 699 -32.82 -28.70 12.51
C VAL A 699 -31.98 -29.71 11.71
N ARG A 700 -32.12 -31.01 11.96
CA ARG A 700 -31.44 -32.05 11.17
C ARG A 700 -31.82 -31.93 9.69
N GLN A 701 -33.11 -31.85 9.38
CA GLN A 701 -33.60 -31.72 8.00
C GLN A 701 -32.99 -30.50 7.28
N ILE A 702 -32.93 -29.36 7.97
CA ILE A 702 -32.30 -28.13 7.45
C ILE A 702 -30.83 -28.37 7.14
N LEU A 703 -30.04 -28.90 8.09
CA LEU A 703 -28.60 -29.09 7.91
C LEU A 703 -28.29 -30.17 6.85
N THR A 704 -29.14 -31.20 6.71
CA THR A 704 -29.01 -32.23 5.67
C THR A 704 -29.54 -31.82 4.30
N SER A 705 -30.20 -30.67 4.18
CA SER A 705 -30.67 -30.16 2.88
C SER A 705 -29.53 -29.69 1.96
N VAL A 706 -28.35 -29.48 2.54
CA VAL A 706 -27.12 -29.09 1.85
C VAL A 706 -26.29 -30.35 1.57
N SER A 707 -25.92 -30.58 0.30
CA SER A 707 -25.01 -31.67 -0.06
C SER A 707 -23.61 -31.39 0.50
N LEU A 708 -23.04 -32.38 1.18
CA LEU A 708 -21.67 -32.34 1.70
C LEU A 708 -20.66 -33.07 0.80
N ASP A 709 -21.10 -33.62 -0.34
CA ASP A 709 -20.27 -34.48 -1.19
C ASP A 709 -19.07 -33.76 -1.82
N ASN A 710 -19.19 -32.44 -1.98
CA ASN A 710 -18.18 -31.59 -2.61
C ASN A 710 -17.49 -30.65 -1.61
N VAL A 711 -17.65 -30.87 -0.29
CA VAL A 711 -16.98 -30.05 0.73
C VAL A 711 -15.47 -30.26 0.64
N GLN A 712 -14.72 -29.18 0.56
CA GLN A 712 -13.27 -29.21 0.49
C GLN A 712 -12.68 -28.56 1.74
N ASN A 713 -11.80 -29.27 2.44
CA ASN A 713 -11.04 -28.71 3.54
C ASN A 713 -9.84 -27.92 3.02
N ILE A 714 -10.10 -26.73 2.48
CA ILE A 714 -9.11 -25.86 1.85
C ILE A 714 -8.73 -24.66 2.74
N PRO A 715 -7.47 -24.20 2.68
CA PRO A 715 -7.06 -22.97 3.36
C PRO A 715 -7.63 -21.72 2.66
N PRO A 716 -7.71 -20.57 3.36
CA PRO A 716 -8.32 -19.34 2.81
C PRO A 716 -7.70 -18.82 1.50
N ILE A 717 -6.40 -19.05 1.26
CA ILE A 717 -5.72 -18.65 0.01
C ILE A 717 -6.26 -19.37 -1.24
N MET A 718 -6.99 -20.47 -1.05
CA MET A 718 -7.61 -21.29 -2.09
C MET A 718 -9.10 -20.96 -2.29
N ALA A 719 -9.68 -20.07 -1.47
CA ALA A 719 -11.09 -19.68 -1.57
C ALA A 719 -11.41 -19.04 -2.93
N GLY A 720 -12.57 -19.37 -3.50
CA GLY A 720 -13.03 -18.87 -4.79
C GLY A 720 -12.20 -19.33 -5.98
N ARG A 721 -11.22 -20.22 -5.78
CA ARG A 721 -10.53 -20.84 -6.91
C ARG A 721 -11.54 -21.79 -7.56
N PRO A 722 -11.84 -21.58 -8.85
CA PRO A 722 -12.81 -22.43 -9.54
C PRO A 722 -12.38 -23.89 -9.37
N ASN A 723 -13.34 -24.73 -9.03
CA ASN A 723 -13.16 -26.16 -9.14
C ASN A 723 -12.60 -26.42 -10.54
N LEU A 724 -11.55 -27.25 -10.64
CA LEU A 724 -10.90 -27.50 -11.93
C LEU A 724 -11.88 -28.10 -12.94
N GLN A 725 -13.02 -28.62 -12.50
CA GLN A 725 -14.11 -29.16 -13.31
C GLN A 725 -14.94 -28.07 -14.04
N LEU A 726 -15.32 -28.36 -15.28
CA LEU A 726 -16.31 -27.57 -16.03
C LEU A 726 -17.68 -27.75 -15.38
N ASP A 727 -18.42 -26.64 -15.22
CA ASP A 727 -19.85 -26.73 -14.93
C ASP A 727 -20.64 -27.22 -16.15
N ALA A 728 -21.89 -27.61 -15.94
CA ALA A 728 -22.72 -28.18 -17.01
C ALA A 728 -22.91 -27.21 -18.18
N ALA A 729 -23.11 -25.92 -17.91
CA ALA A 729 -23.31 -24.89 -18.92
C ALA A 729 -22.06 -24.64 -19.77
N SER A 730 -20.88 -24.59 -19.15
CA SER A 730 -19.60 -24.40 -19.87
C SER A 730 -19.23 -25.62 -20.69
N ARG A 731 -19.53 -26.83 -20.20
CA ARG A 731 -19.36 -28.08 -20.95
C ARG A 731 -20.26 -28.11 -22.20
N GLU A 732 -21.48 -27.60 -22.10
CA GLU A 732 -22.38 -27.45 -23.24
C GLU A 732 -21.86 -26.43 -24.25
N LYS A 733 -21.41 -25.25 -23.81
CA LYS A 733 -20.78 -24.24 -24.69
C LYS A 733 -19.58 -24.79 -25.48
N VAL A 734 -18.72 -25.59 -24.83
CA VAL A 734 -17.55 -26.22 -25.50
C VAL A 734 -17.98 -27.23 -26.57
N THR A 735 -19.03 -28.01 -26.29
CA THR A 735 -19.54 -29.02 -27.25
C THR A 735 -20.28 -28.41 -28.44
N GLN A 736 -20.88 -27.23 -28.28
CA GLN A 736 -21.54 -26.47 -29.36
C GLN A 736 -20.57 -25.82 -30.37
N GLY A 737 -19.25 -25.82 -30.12
CA GLY A 737 -18.22 -25.19 -30.97
C GLY A 737 -17.98 -25.82 -32.35
N GLY A 738 -18.80 -26.78 -32.79
CA GLY A 738 -18.74 -27.42 -34.11
C GLY A 738 -17.60 -28.44 -34.28
N THR A 739 -17.55 -29.08 -35.45
CA THR A 739 -16.48 -30.01 -35.81
C THR A 739 -15.26 -29.28 -36.39
N TRP A 740 -14.12 -29.95 -36.49
CA TRP A 740 -12.91 -29.34 -37.09
C TRP A 740 -13.10 -29.00 -38.57
N SER A 741 -13.84 -29.84 -39.30
CA SER A 741 -14.22 -29.62 -40.71
C SER A 741 -15.14 -28.42 -40.91
N ASP A 742 -15.91 -28.02 -39.89
CA ASP A 742 -16.79 -26.84 -39.99
C ASP A 742 -15.99 -25.53 -39.90
N SER A 743 -14.84 -25.55 -39.21
CA SER A 743 -14.05 -24.35 -38.90
C SER A 743 -12.81 -24.17 -39.78
N PHE A 744 -12.30 -25.25 -40.38
CA PHE A 744 -11.05 -25.25 -41.13
C PHE A 744 -11.17 -26.04 -42.43
N SER A 745 -10.58 -25.50 -43.50
CA SER A 745 -10.40 -26.23 -44.75
C SER A 745 -9.32 -27.29 -44.57
N LEU A 746 -9.69 -28.55 -44.81
CA LEU A 746 -8.76 -29.69 -44.78
C LEU A 746 -8.15 -30.02 -46.16
N ASP A 747 -8.38 -29.17 -47.18
CA ASP A 747 -7.82 -29.35 -48.53
C ASP A 747 -6.32 -28.99 -48.57
N ASP A 748 -5.50 -29.90 -49.13
CA ASP A 748 -4.04 -29.76 -49.25
C ASP A 748 -3.63 -28.49 -50.01
N ARG A 749 -4.44 -28.03 -50.96
CA ARG A 749 -4.16 -26.79 -51.73
C ARG A 749 -4.18 -25.53 -50.86
N SER A 750 -4.97 -25.53 -49.80
CA SER A 750 -5.01 -24.43 -48.83
C SER A 750 -3.72 -24.35 -48.00
N GLY A 751 -3.02 -25.47 -47.81
CA GLY A 751 -1.73 -25.54 -47.13
C GLY A 751 -0.60 -24.86 -47.90
N LEU A 752 -0.62 -24.88 -49.23
CA LEU A 752 0.45 -24.30 -50.07
C LEU A 752 0.53 -22.76 -49.93
N PHE A 753 -0.63 -22.09 -49.83
CA PHE A 753 -0.70 -20.63 -49.67
C PHE A 753 -0.83 -20.19 -48.20
N ALA A 754 -0.91 -21.13 -47.26
CA ALA A 754 -1.07 -20.84 -45.83
C ALA A 754 0.02 -19.90 -45.28
N PRO A 755 1.33 -20.06 -45.55
CA PRO A 755 2.36 -19.15 -45.04
C PRO A 755 2.18 -17.71 -45.55
N VAL A 756 1.72 -17.55 -46.79
CA VAL A 756 1.53 -16.23 -47.41
C VAL A 756 0.33 -15.52 -46.79
N ILE A 757 -0.83 -16.17 -46.74
CA ILE A 757 -2.06 -15.60 -46.14
C ILE A 757 -1.84 -15.30 -44.65
N TRP A 758 -1.11 -16.18 -43.96
CA TRP A 758 -0.72 -16.02 -42.57
C TRP A 758 0.13 -14.77 -42.34
N TYR A 759 1.21 -14.61 -43.11
CA TYR A 759 2.11 -13.47 -42.97
C TYR A 759 1.44 -12.14 -43.37
N LEU A 760 0.60 -12.15 -44.40
CA LEU A 760 -0.20 -10.99 -44.79
C LEU A 760 -1.15 -10.58 -43.67
N THR A 761 -1.85 -11.54 -43.05
CA THR A 761 -2.75 -11.28 -41.92
C THR A 761 -1.97 -10.68 -40.74
N LEU A 762 -0.82 -11.26 -40.38
CA LEU A 762 0.05 -10.70 -39.34
C LEU A 762 0.51 -9.26 -39.65
N SER A 763 0.85 -8.99 -40.91
CA SER A 763 1.27 -7.66 -41.36
C SER A 763 0.12 -6.65 -41.28
N VAL A 764 -1.10 -7.04 -41.67
CA VAL A 764 -2.29 -6.21 -41.49
C VAL A 764 -2.52 -5.87 -40.03
N LEU A 765 -2.44 -6.86 -39.12
CA LEU A 765 -2.57 -6.61 -37.68
C LEU A 765 -1.51 -5.63 -37.16
N GLY A 766 -0.27 -5.74 -37.62
CA GLY A 766 0.79 -4.78 -37.30
C GLY A 766 0.50 -3.37 -37.79
N LEU A 767 -0.01 -3.24 -39.02
CA LEU A 767 -0.35 -1.94 -39.62
C LEU A 767 -1.50 -1.23 -38.89
N ILE A 768 -2.45 -1.96 -38.29
CA ILE A 768 -3.53 -1.39 -37.48
C ILE A 768 -2.93 -0.53 -36.36
N VAL A 769 -1.90 -1.00 -35.67
CA VAL A 769 -1.33 -0.34 -34.47
C VAL A 769 -0.10 0.51 -34.79
N ALA A 770 0.49 0.39 -35.99
CA ALA A 770 1.69 1.13 -36.39
C ALA A 770 1.63 2.66 -36.17
N PRO A 771 0.51 3.38 -36.44
CA PRO A 771 0.42 4.81 -36.13
C PRO A 771 0.51 5.14 -34.63
N LEU A 772 -0.02 4.26 -33.78
CA LEU A 772 0.09 4.40 -32.33
C LEU A 772 1.51 4.14 -31.85
N VAL A 773 2.14 3.07 -32.32
CA VAL A 773 3.54 2.75 -31.99
C VAL A 773 4.45 3.92 -32.38
N TRP A 774 4.25 4.47 -33.58
CA TRP A 774 4.99 5.64 -34.05
C TRP A 774 4.86 6.87 -33.13
N SER A 775 3.67 7.07 -32.55
CA SER A 775 3.41 8.18 -31.61
C SER A 775 4.01 7.96 -30.22
N LEU A 776 4.15 6.70 -29.79
CA LEU A 776 4.65 6.33 -28.46
C LEU A 776 6.17 6.34 -28.37
N PHE A 777 6.87 6.15 -29.50
CA PHE A 777 8.34 6.08 -29.55
C PHE A 777 8.96 7.21 -30.39
N PRO A 778 8.74 8.49 -30.06
CA PRO A 778 9.24 9.61 -30.86
C PRO A 778 10.77 9.69 -30.91
N SER A 779 11.45 9.15 -29.90
CA SER A 779 12.90 9.19 -29.74
C SER A 779 13.63 8.09 -30.53
N LEU A 780 12.93 7.09 -31.08
CA LEU A 780 13.56 6.01 -31.83
C LEU A 780 13.64 6.37 -33.34
N PRO A 781 14.79 6.15 -34.01
CA PRO A 781 14.95 6.34 -35.46
C PRO A 781 13.90 5.62 -36.32
N ASP A 782 13.58 4.36 -36.00
CA ASP A 782 12.53 3.58 -36.67
C ASP A 782 11.11 3.84 -36.14
N ARG A 783 10.98 4.74 -35.14
CA ARG A 783 9.74 5.07 -34.41
C ARG A 783 9.01 3.82 -33.87
N GLY A 784 9.76 2.75 -33.58
CA GLY A 784 9.25 1.48 -33.07
C GLY A 784 8.58 0.58 -34.11
N TYR A 785 8.69 0.86 -35.42
CA TYR A 785 8.03 0.08 -36.48
C TYR A 785 8.37 -1.42 -36.43
N GLY A 786 9.61 -1.79 -36.07
CA GLY A 786 10.01 -3.20 -35.90
C GLY A 786 9.17 -3.98 -34.86
N SER A 787 8.55 -3.27 -33.91
CA SER A 787 7.67 -3.86 -32.88
C SER A 787 6.18 -3.80 -33.24
N ALA A 788 5.79 -3.24 -34.39
CA ALA A 788 4.39 -3.05 -34.74
C ALA A 788 3.62 -4.38 -34.88
N ARG A 789 4.22 -5.41 -35.49
CA ARG A 789 3.62 -6.76 -35.64
C ARG A 789 3.30 -7.46 -34.31
N PRO A 790 4.27 -7.65 -33.39
CA PRO A 790 3.96 -8.29 -32.12
C PRO A 790 2.95 -7.48 -31.30
N LEU A 791 3.01 -6.15 -31.34
CA LEU A 791 2.04 -5.29 -30.66
C LEU A 791 0.63 -5.34 -31.29
N GLY A 792 0.54 -5.41 -32.61
CA GLY A 792 -0.72 -5.55 -33.34
C GLY A 792 -1.40 -6.88 -33.07
N LEU A 793 -0.62 -7.98 -33.12
CA LEU A 793 -1.11 -9.30 -32.76
C LEU A 793 -1.55 -9.35 -31.29
N LEU A 794 -0.75 -8.78 -30.38
CA LEU A 794 -1.08 -8.71 -28.96
C LEU A 794 -2.36 -7.92 -28.72
N ALA A 795 -2.51 -6.73 -29.32
CA ALA A 795 -3.67 -5.86 -29.11
C ALA A 795 -4.98 -6.55 -29.51
N VAL A 796 -5.03 -7.16 -30.70
CA VAL A 796 -6.23 -7.84 -31.20
C VAL A 796 -6.50 -9.12 -30.40
N SER A 797 -5.47 -9.94 -30.18
CA SER A 797 -5.62 -11.22 -29.45
C SER A 797 -6.05 -10.98 -28.00
N TRP A 798 -5.45 -9.99 -27.33
CA TRP A 798 -5.78 -9.63 -25.95
C TRP A 798 -7.19 -9.09 -25.83
N PHE A 799 -7.60 -8.18 -26.73
CA PHE A 799 -8.94 -7.61 -26.71
C PHE A 799 -10.00 -8.68 -26.95
N ALA A 800 -9.81 -9.54 -27.95
CA ALA A 800 -10.73 -10.64 -28.22
C ALA A 800 -10.76 -11.69 -27.11
N TRP A 801 -9.59 -12.03 -26.54
CA TRP A 801 -9.49 -12.92 -25.38
C TRP A 801 -10.21 -12.36 -24.17
N LEU A 802 -10.07 -11.07 -23.89
CA LEU A 802 -10.76 -10.40 -22.78
C LEU A 802 -12.28 -10.50 -22.95
N LEU A 803 -12.81 -10.16 -24.13
CA LEU A 803 -14.24 -10.23 -24.41
C LEU A 803 -14.80 -11.66 -24.30
N ALA A 804 -13.99 -12.67 -24.68
CA ALA A 804 -14.35 -14.09 -24.53
C ALA A 804 -14.18 -14.64 -23.11
N SER A 805 -13.30 -14.04 -22.30
CA SER A 805 -13.08 -14.43 -20.90
C SER A 805 -14.17 -13.91 -19.97
N ILE A 806 -14.83 -12.80 -20.35
CA ILE A 806 -15.97 -12.24 -19.62
C ILE A 806 -17.33 -12.66 -20.22
N ASP A 807 -17.33 -13.68 -21.10
CA ASP A 807 -18.53 -14.19 -21.79
C ASP A 807 -19.33 -13.13 -22.59
N PHE A 808 -18.71 -12.00 -22.97
CA PHE A 808 -19.37 -10.94 -23.74
C PHE A 808 -19.48 -11.28 -25.24
N LEU A 809 -18.42 -11.82 -25.83
CA LEU A 809 -18.43 -12.35 -27.20
C LEU A 809 -17.74 -13.71 -27.22
N PRO A 810 -18.29 -14.73 -27.92
CA PRO A 810 -17.64 -16.03 -28.00
C PRO A 810 -16.34 -15.95 -28.78
N TRP A 811 -15.38 -16.82 -28.48
CA TRP A 811 -14.10 -16.96 -29.18
C TRP A 811 -14.30 -17.55 -30.58
N THR A 812 -14.75 -16.74 -31.53
CA THR A 812 -15.03 -17.15 -32.91
C THR A 812 -14.26 -16.29 -33.91
N ARG A 813 -14.21 -16.73 -35.18
CA ARG A 813 -13.60 -15.94 -36.27
C ARG A 813 -14.28 -14.57 -36.41
N LEU A 814 -15.61 -14.50 -36.29
CA LEU A 814 -16.36 -13.26 -36.39
C LEU A 814 -15.99 -12.28 -35.26
N SER A 815 -15.85 -12.78 -34.03
CA SER A 815 -15.42 -11.96 -32.90
C SER A 815 -14.00 -11.42 -33.05
N LEU A 816 -13.08 -12.20 -33.65
CA LEU A 816 -11.72 -11.75 -33.95
C LEU A 816 -11.70 -10.65 -35.02
N VAL A 817 -12.56 -10.76 -36.04
CA VAL A 817 -12.75 -9.69 -37.04
C VAL A 817 -13.33 -8.44 -36.40
N ALA A 818 -14.34 -8.59 -35.53
CA ALA A 818 -14.92 -7.47 -34.78
C ALA A 818 -13.90 -6.80 -33.86
N ALA A 819 -13.06 -7.58 -33.16
CA ALA A 819 -11.96 -7.07 -32.34
C ALA A 819 -10.93 -6.31 -33.18
N SER A 820 -10.57 -6.84 -34.35
CA SER A 820 -9.68 -6.16 -35.30
C SER A 820 -10.27 -4.83 -35.76
N ALA A 821 -11.56 -4.79 -36.09
CA ALA A 821 -12.27 -3.57 -36.46
C ALA A 821 -12.33 -2.56 -35.29
N ALA A 822 -12.59 -3.01 -34.06
CA ALA A 822 -12.58 -2.17 -32.87
C ALA A 822 -11.21 -1.54 -32.62
N CYS A 823 -10.12 -2.30 -32.81
CA CYS A 823 -8.76 -1.75 -32.76
C CYS A 823 -8.55 -0.67 -33.83
N VAL A 824 -9.05 -0.85 -35.06
CA VAL A 824 -9.00 0.19 -36.10
C VAL A 824 -9.76 1.45 -35.67
N PHE A 825 -10.98 1.30 -35.13
CA PHE A 825 -11.77 2.44 -34.64
C PHE A 825 -11.06 3.18 -33.48
N ALA A 826 -10.42 2.44 -32.58
CA ALA A 826 -9.64 3.01 -31.48
C ALA A 826 -8.45 3.85 -31.97
N MET A 827 -7.96 3.63 -33.20
CA MET A 827 -6.86 4.40 -33.79
C MET A 827 -7.30 5.69 -34.49
N ILE A 828 -8.60 5.92 -34.70
CA ILE A 828 -9.11 7.12 -35.37
C ILE A 828 -8.65 8.43 -34.69
N PRO A 829 -8.68 8.59 -33.36
CA PRO A 829 -8.20 9.82 -32.70
C PRO A 829 -6.71 10.09 -32.96
N VAL A 830 -5.89 9.03 -32.97
CA VAL A 830 -4.45 9.12 -33.24
C VAL A 830 -4.21 9.52 -34.69
N LEU A 831 -4.90 8.87 -35.63
CA LEU A 831 -4.85 9.19 -37.06
C LEU A 831 -5.34 10.61 -37.36
N ARG A 832 -6.35 11.12 -36.65
CA ARG A 832 -6.82 12.51 -36.79
C ARG A 832 -5.82 13.52 -36.26
N ARG A 833 -5.12 13.21 -35.16
CA ARG A 833 -4.16 14.12 -34.52
C ARG A 833 -2.81 14.16 -35.25
N SER A 834 -2.30 13.01 -35.68
CA SER A 834 -0.93 12.84 -36.16
C SER A 834 -0.83 12.06 -37.47
N GLY A 835 -1.94 11.75 -38.15
CA GLY A 835 -1.93 10.93 -39.36
C GLY A 835 -1.19 11.55 -40.53
N ARG A 836 -1.26 12.88 -40.72
CA ARG A 836 -0.49 13.58 -41.76
C ARG A 836 1.01 13.49 -41.53
N GLU A 837 1.44 13.61 -40.28
CA GLU A 837 2.85 13.51 -39.87
C GLU A 837 3.36 12.07 -40.01
N TRP A 838 2.55 11.08 -39.63
CA TRP A 838 2.84 9.66 -39.83
C TRP A 838 3.01 9.31 -41.32
N VAL A 839 2.09 9.76 -42.19
CA VAL A 839 2.23 9.55 -43.66
C VAL A 839 3.48 10.24 -44.19
N GLY A 840 3.76 11.47 -43.74
CA GLY A 840 4.96 12.21 -44.12
C GLY A 840 6.24 11.48 -43.71
N TRP A 841 6.31 11.00 -42.48
CA TRP A 841 7.42 10.20 -41.96
C TRP A 841 7.58 8.88 -42.73
N ALA A 842 6.48 8.15 -42.96
CA ALA A 842 6.51 6.88 -43.67
C ALA A 842 7.01 7.03 -45.11
N ARG A 843 6.65 8.12 -45.79
CA ARG A 843 7.19 8.46 -47.12
C ARG A 843 8.66 8.85 -47.08
N GLY A 844 9.08 9.61 -46.07
CA GLY A 844 10.49 10.00 -45.89
C GLY A 844 11.40 8.83 -45.54
N ASN A 845 10.91 7.88 -44.75
CA ASN A 845 11.68 6.75 -44.20
C ASN A 845 11.25 5.39 -44.78
N TRP A 846 10.73 5.38 -46.01
CA TRP A 846 10.25 4.16 -46.67
C TRP A 846 11.35 3.08 -46.77
N ARG A 847 12.62 3.49 -46.92
CA ARG A 847 13.76 2.57 -46.94
C ARG A 847 13.91 1.81 -45.62
N THR A 848 13.74 2.49 -44.48
CA THR A 848 13.80 1.87 -43.15
C THR A 848 12.66 0.86 -42.98
N ILE A 849 11.45 1.24 -43.38
CA ILE A 849 10.28 0.34 -43.36
C ILE A 849 10.58 -0.90 -44.20
N VAL A 850 10.98 -0.73 -45.47
CA VAL A 850 11.29 -1.86 -46.36
C VAL A 850 12.43 -2.74 -45.83
N THR A 851 13.47 -2.17 -45.23
CA THR A 851 14.55 -2.97 -44.62
C THR A 851 14.04 -3.84 -43.48
N VAL A 852 13.25 -3.26 -42.56
CA VAL A 852 12.64 -4.02 -41.45
C VAL A 852 11.71 -5.12 -41.98
N GLU A 853 10.94 -4.81 -43.03
CA GLU A 853 10.09 -5.78 -43.72
C GLU A 853 10.89 -6.94 -44.32
N LEU A 854 11.94 -6.64 -45.10
CA LEU A 854 12.77 -7.65 -45.76
C LEU A 854 13.49 -8.54 -44.74
N VAL A 855 13.99 -7.99 -43.64
CA VAL A 855 14.61 -8.75 -42.56
C VAL A 855 13.58 -9.68 -41.90
N THR A 856 12.38 -9.17 -41.62
CA THR A 856 11.32 -9.94 -40.96
C THR A 856 10.76 -11.04 -41.86
N VAL A 857 10.47 -10.73 -43.13
CA VAL A 857 10.02 -11.70 -44.14
C VAL A 857 11.11 -12.72 -44.41
N GLY A 858 12.36 -12.29 -44.57
CA GLY A 858 13.50 -13.17 -44.77
C GLY A 858 13.66 -14.17 -43.64
N ALA A 859 13.56 -13.71 -42.38
CA ALA A 859 13.58 -14.58 -41.21
C ALA A 859 12.40 -15.56 -41.19
N PHE A 860 11.19 -15.09 -41.53
CA PHE A 860 10.00 -15.94 -41.62
C PHE A 860 10.15 -17.05 -42.67
N VAL A 861 10.55 -16.69 -43.89
CA VAL A 861 10.76 -17.64 -44.99
C VAL A 861 11.86 -18.63 -44.64
N ALA A 862 13.00 -18.15 -44.12
CA ALA A 862 14.09 -19.03 -43.71
C ALA A 862 13.63 -20.05 -42.66
N PHE A 863 12.86 -19.62 -41.66
CA PHE A 863 12.37 -20.53 -40.62
C PHE A 863 11.27 -21.46 -41.12
N CYS A 864 10.41 -21.02 -42.04
CA CYS A 864 9.47 -21.89 -42.74
C CYS A 864 10.20 -22.97 -43.55
N LEU A 865 11.29 -22.64 -44.25
CA LEU A 865 12.12 -23.62 -44.96
C LEU A 865 12.73 -24.64 -43.99
N ILE A 866 13.29 -24.18 -42.86
CA ILE A 866 13.79 -25.07 -41.81
C ILE A 866 12.68 -26.01 -41.32
N ARG A 867 11.48 -25.48 -41.04
CA ARG A 867 10.32 -26.29 -40.62
C ARG A 867 9.87 -27.27 -41.71
N SER A 868 9.96 -26.92 -42.99
CA SER A 868 9.60 -27.82 -44.09
C SER A 868 10.53 -29.03 -44.22
N LEU A 869 11.78 -28.93 -43.76
CA LEU A 869 12.73 -30.05 -43.76
C LEU A 869 12.42 -31.10 -42.68
N ASN A 870 11.75 -30.69 -41.60
CA ASN A 870 11.29 -31.60 -40.57
C ASN A 870 9.95 -31.11 -39.97
N PRO A 871 8.84 -31.25 -40.71
CA PRO A 871 7.53 -30.72 -40.30
C PRO A 871 6.91 -31.54 -39.17
N ASP A 872 7.37 -32.79 -38.99
CA ASP A 872 6.94 -33.64 -37.90
C ASP A 872 7.42 -33.06 -36.55
N LEU A 873 6.54 -33.14 -35.56
CA LEU A 873 6.70 -32.53 -34.24
C LEU A 873 7.13 -33.57 -33.20
N TRP A 874 7.23 -34.84 -33.59
CA TRP A 874 7.50 -35.94 -32.68
C TRP A 874 8.81 -36.67 -32.98
N HIS A 875 9.62 -36.88 -31.94
CA HIS A 875 10.77 -37.78 -31.97
C HIS A 875 10.80 -38.56 -30.65
N PRO A 876 10.87 -39.90 -30.63
CA PRO A 876 10.73 -40.70 -29.40
C PRO A 876 11.65 -40.31 -28.23
N ALA A 877 12.86 -39.82 -28.53
CA ALA A 877 13.85 -39.40 -27.52
C ALA A 877 14.12 -37.88 -27.47
N ARG A 878 13.53 -37.08 -28.37
CA ARG A 878 13.84 -35.63 -28.54
C ARG A 878 12.60 -34.75 -28.75
N GLY A 879 11.41 -35.34 -28.84
CA GLY A 879 10.14 -34.67 -29.11
C GLY A 879 9.51 -34.00 -27.89
N GLY A 880 9.96 -34.34 -26.68
CA GLY A 880 9.60 -33.66 -25.43
C GLY A 880 8.09 -33.35 -25.31
N GLU A 881 7.78 -32.08 -25.05
CA GLU A 881 6.44 -31.57 -24.77
C GLU A 881 5.62 -31.18 -26.03
N LYS A 882 6.10 -31.47 -27.25
CA LYS A 882 5.42 -31.01 -28.49
C LYS A 882 3.98 -31.53 -28.67
N PRO A 883 3.63 -32.78 -28.33
CA PRO A 883 2.23 -33.22 -28.34
C PRO A 883 1.36 -32.43 -27.35
N MET A 884 1.89 -32.09 -26.18
CA MET A 884 1.21 -31.27 -25.18
C MET A 884 0.99 -29.85 -25.70
N GLU A 885 2.01 -29.20 -26.27
CA GLU A 885 1.88 -27.87 -26.87
C GLU A 885 0.83 -27.85 -27.98
N PHE A 886 0.79 -28.89 -28.83
CA PHE A 886 -0.21 -29.00 -29.89
C PHE A 886 -1.62 -29.23 -29.33
N ALA A 887 -1.75 -30.04 -28.28
CA ALA A 887 -3.02 -30.24 -27.57
C ALA A 887 -3.54 -28.93 -26.95
N TYR A 888 -2.65 -28.11 -26.36
CA TYR A 888 -3.00 -26.80 -25.80
C TYR A 888 -3.45 -25.81 -26.88
N LEU A 889 -2.75 -25.76 -28.02
CA LEU A 889 -3.18 -24.96 -29.16
C LEU A 889 -4.56 -25.39 -29.65
N ASN A 890 -4.81 -26.70 -29.76
CA ASN A 890 -6.09 -27.23 -30.19
C ASN A 890 -7.21 -26.86 -29.19
N ALA A 891 -6.97 -26.98 -27.89
CA ALA A 891 -7.93 -26.58 -26.85
C ALA A 891 -8.28 -25.09 -26.94
N VAL A 892 -7.28 -24.22 -27.12
CA VAL A 892 -7.47 -22.77 -27.29
C VAL A 892 -8.20 -22.42 -28.58
N ILE A 893 -7.92 -23.12 -29.68
CA ILE A 893 -8.64 -22.90 -30.94
C ILE A 893 -10.09 -23.39 -30.80
N LYS A 894 -10.35 -24.49 -30.11
CA LYS A 894 -11.67 -25.10 -30.08
C LYS A 894 -12.60 -24.50 -29.00
N THR A 895 -12.06 -23.90 -27.94
CA THR A 895 -12.89 -23.31 -26.88
C THR A 895 -13.79 -22.17 -27.39
N ALA A 896 -14.96 -22.02 -26.78
CA ALA A 896 -15.91 -20.93 -27.06
C ALA A 896 -15.75 -19.76 -26.09
N SER A 897 -15.34 -20.02 -24.86
CA SER A 897 -15.01 -19.03 -23.83
C SER A 897 -13.70 -19.43 -23.13
N PHE A 898 -13.11 -18.51 -22.37
CA PHE A 898 -11.89 -18.79 -21.61
C PHE A 898 -12.20 -18.89 -20.11
N PRO A 899 -11.46 -19.73 -19.35
CA PRO A 899 -10.29 -20.53 -19.74
C PRO A 899 -10.62 -21.72 -20.68
N PRO A 900 -9.67 -22.23 -21.48
CA PRO A 900 -9.93 -23.30 -22.43
C PRO A 900 -10.15 -24.62 -21.68
N TYR A 901 -10.85 -25.57 -22.30
CA TYR A 901 -11.06 -26.90 -21.70
C TYR A 901 -9.73 -27.67 -21.58
N ASP A 902 -9.68 -28.60 -20.62
CA ASP A 902 -8.55 -29.48 -20.42
C ASP A 902 -8.48 -30.54 -21.55
N PRO A 903 -7.40 -30.60 -22.34
CA PRO A 903 -7.30 -31.53 -23.46
C PRO A 903 -7.01 -32.98 -23.06
N TRP A 904 -6.78 -33.26 -21.77
CA TRP A 904 -6.56 -34.61 -21.24
C TRP A 904 -7.84 -35.28 -20.75
N TYR A 905 -9.01 -34.74 -21.13
CA TYR A 905 -10.32 -35.26 -20.76
C TYR A 905 -10.59 -35.31 -19.25
N ALA A 906 -9.94 -34.45 -18.47
CA ALA A 906 -10.16 -34.35 -17.02
C ALA A 906 -11.55 -33.80 -16.63
N GLY A 907 -12.40 -33.45 -17.61
CA GLY A 907 -13.72 -32.84 -17.40
C GLY A 907 -13.67 -31.37 -16.99
N GLY A 908 -12.49 -30.76 -17.06
CA GLY A 908 -12.13 -29.48 -16.47
C GLY A 908 -11.62 -28.40 -17.43
N TYR A 909 -11.10 -27.31 -16.86
CA TYR A 909 -10.37 -26.26 -17.57
C TYR A 909 -8.87 -26.52 -17.56
N LEU A 910 -8.15 -26.06 -18.59
CA LEU A 910 -6.70 -26.11 -18.64
C LEU A 910 -6.08 -25.17 -17.59
N ASN A 911 -5.55 -25.75 -16.52
CA ASN A 911 -4.83 -25.03 -15.47
C ASN A 911 -3.34 -24.86 -15.81
N TYR A 912 -3.05 -24.15 -16.90
CA TYR A 912 -1.68 -23.91 -17.38
C TYR A 912 -1.56 -22.54 -18.08
N TYR A 913 -0.34 -22.06 -18.29
CA TYR A 913 -0.10 -20.83 -19.06
C TYR A 913 -0.44 -21.04 -20.54
N TYR A 914 -1.57 -20.47 -20.99
CA TYR A 914 -2.07 -20.73 -22.35
C TYR A 914 -2.08 -19.50 -23.29
N PHE A 915 -1.80 -18.29 -22.79
CA PHE A 915 -1.97 -17.06 -23.59
C PHE A 915 -1.08 -17.00 -24.85
N GLY A 916 0.11 -17.61 -24.82
CA GLY A 916 0.95 -17.74 -26.02
C GLY A 916 0.23 -18.49 -27.16
N TYR A 917 -0.56 -19.51 -26.84
CA TYR A 917 -1.38 -20.23 -27.82
C TYR A 917 -2.58 -19.39 -28.29
N VAL A 918 -3.07 -18.43 -27.50
CA VAL A 918 -4.12 -17.50 -27.93
C VAL A 918 -3.63 -16.58 -29.05
N LEU A 919 -2.37 -16.13 -28.98
CA LEU A 919 -1.76 -15.33 -30.04
C LEU A 919 -1.72 -16.11 -31.38
N ILE A 920 -1.22 -17.34 -31.35
CA ILE A 920 -1.14 -18.19 -32.55
C ILE A 920 -2.54 -18.65 -33.00
N GLY A 921 -3.42 -18.98 -32.06
CA GLY A 921 -4.81 -19.36 -32.30
C GLY A 921 -5.63 -18.24 -32.96
N THR A 922 -5.32 -16.98 -32.65
CA THR A 922 -5.92 -15.80 -33.32
C THR A 922 -5.61 -15.81 -34.81
N LEU A 923 -4.33 -16.01 -35.17
CA LEU A 923 -3.91 -16.09 -36.57
C LEU A 923 -4.51 -17.31 -37.27
N ALA A 924 -4.53 -18.47 -36.60
CA ALA A 924 -5.14 -19.69 -37.13
C ALA A 924 -6.63 -19.49 -37.45
N LYS A 925 -7.41 -18.91 -36.52
CA LYS A 925 -8.84 -18.63 -36.73
C LYS A 925 -9.11 -17.56 -37.78
N LEU A 926 -8.34 -16.47 -37.80
CA LEU A 926 -8.52 -15.39 -38.78
C LEU A 926 -8.25 -15.87 -40.22
N THR A 927 -7.18 -16.65 -40.38
CA THR A 927 -6.73 -17.17 -41.68
C THR A 927 -7.49 -18.41 -42.12
N GLY A 928 -8.06 -19.17 -41.18
CA GLY A 928 -8.67 -20.48 -41.45
C GLY A 928 -7.66 -21.59 -41.72
N VAL A 929 -6.39 -21.38 -41.36
CA VAL A 929 -5.32 -22.39 -41.52
C VAL A 929 -5.48 -23.48 -40.47
N ALA A 930 -5.49 -24.74 -40.91
CA ALA A 930 -5.65 -25.90 -40.04
C ALA A 930 -4.58 -25.94 -38.93
N PRO A 931 -4.90 -26.37 -37.69
CA PRO A 931 -3.98 -26.31 -36.56
C PRO A 931 -2.62 -26.96 -36.79
N ALA A 932 -2.57 -28.10 -37.49
CA ALA A 932 -1.32 -28.81 -37.77
C ALA A 932 -0.32 -27.95 -38.60
N VAL A 933 -0.84 -27.18 -39.55
CA VAL A 933 -0.05 -26.25 -40.37
C VAL A 933 0.21 -24.95 -39.59
N ALA A 934 -0.80 -24.44 -38.89
CA ALA A 934 -0.70 -23.23 -38.07
C ALA A 934 0.34 -23.36 -36.95
N PHE A 935 0.49 -24.54 -36.34
CA PHE A 935 1.52 -24.79 -35.33
C PHE A 935 2.92 -24.59 -35.91
N ASN A 936 3.17 -25.17 -37.09
CA ASN A 936 4.45 -25.09 -37.80
C ASN A 936 4.81 -23.65 -38.20
N ILE A 937 3.87 -22.95 -38.83
CA ILE A 937 4.05 -21.56 -39.27
C ILE A 937 4.07 -20.60 -38.06
N GLY A 938 3.37 -20.94 -36.98
CA GLY A 938 3.38 -20.21 -35.71
C GLY A 938 4.78 -20.14 -35.10
N VAL A 939 5.53 -21.24 -35.10
CA VAL A 939 6.94 -21.23 -34.65
C VAL A 939 7.78 -20.29 -35.51
N ALA A 940 7.65 -20.35 -36.84
CA ALA A 940 8.33 -19.42 -37.75
C ALA A 940 7.92 -17.96 -37.52
N THR A 941 6.67 -17.71 -37.14
CA THR A 941 6.15 -16.37 -36.81
C THR A 941 6.81 -15.79 -35.57
N VAL A 942 6.94 -16.56 -34.50
CA VAL A 942 7.61 -16.12 -33.27
C VAL A 942 9.06 -15.76 -33.55
N TYR A 943 9.77 -16.59 -34.34
CA TYR A 943 11.14 -16.31 -34.74
C TYR A 943 11.24 -15.04 -35.57
N ALA A 944 10.40 -14.88 -36.60
CA ALA A 944 10.39 -13.71 -37.46
C ALA A 944 10.12 -12.41 -36.69
N MET A 945 9.12 -12.40 -35.79
CA MET A 945 8.83 -11.23 -34.95
C MET A 945 10.00 -10.91 -34.00
N THR A 946 10.66 -11.93 -33.46
CA THR A 946 11.84 -11.75 -32.59
C THR A 946 12.99 -11.10 -33.36
N VAL A 947 13.31 -11.61 -34.56
CA VAL A 947 14.36 -11.05 -35.41
C VAL A 947 14.01 -9.62 -35.83
N GLY A 948 12.77 -9.36 -36.27
CA GLY A 948 12.33 -8.02 -36.67
C GLY A 948 12.38 -7.00 -35.53
N ALA A 949 11.90 -7.36 -34.33
CA ALA A 949 11.97 -6.49 -33.17
C ALA A 949 13.40 -6.25 -32.68
N THR A 950 14.24 -7.30 -32.66
CA THR A 950 15.65 -7.21 -32.27
C THR A 950 16.44 -6.37 -33.26
N PHE A 951 16.19 -6.52 -34.56
CA PHE A 951 16.77 -5.67 -35.59
C PHE A 951 16.38 -4.20 -35.37
N GLY A 952 15.10 -3.92 -35.05
CA GLY A 952 14.65 -2.58 -34.67
C GLY A 952 15.45 -2.02 -33.49
N VAL A 953 15.57 -2.78 -32.40
CA VAL A 953 16.36 -2.37 -31.22
C VAL A 953 17.84 -2.13 -31.56
N ALA A 954 18.49 -3.06 -32.28
CA ALA A 954 19.89 -2.96 -32.65
C ALA A 954 20.15 -1.79 -33.62
N SER A 955 19.28 -1.58 -34.60
CA SER A 955 19.37 -0.45 -35.53
C SER A 955 19.24 0.89 -34.80
N ASN A 956 18.34 0.97 -33.81
CA ASN A 956 18.20 2.17 -32.98
C ASN A 956 19.45 2.39 -32.10
N LEU A 957 19.99 1.35 -31.46
CA LEU A 957 21.20 1.46 -30.64
C LEU A 957 22.44 1.87 -31.44
N THR A 958 22.57 1.37 -32.67
CA THR A 958 23.72 1.69 -33.54
C THR A 958 23.66 3.10 -34.11
N VAL A 959 22.47 3.59 -34.48
CA VAL A 959 22.30 5.00 -34.90
C VAL A 959 22.55 5.95 -33.72
N PHE A 960 22.03 5.63 -32.52
CA PHE A 960 22.33 6.41 -31.31
C PHE A 960 23.82 6.37 -30.94
N GLY A 961 24.47 5.20 -31.06
CA GLY A 961 25.90 5.02 -30.81
C GLY A 961 26.80 5.75 -31.81
N TRP A 962 26.38 5.87 -33.06
CA TRP A 962 27.13 6.59 -34.10
C TRP A 962 26.99 8.11 -33.96
N GLU A 963 25.80 8.64 -33.67
CA GLU A 963 25.60 10.08 -33.42
C GLU A 963 26.33 10.56 -32.15
N THR A 964 26.35 9.74 -31.09
CA THR A 964 27.13 10.04 -29.87
C THR A 964 28.63 9.96 -30.10
N ALA A 965 29.13 8.97 -30.85
CA ALA A 965 30.55 8.86 -31.22
C ALA A 965 31.01 10.01 -32.13
N VAL A 966 30.23 10.38 -33.14
CA VAL A 966 30.54 11.50 -34.04
C VAL A 966 30.42 12.85 -33.31
N GLY A 967 29.51 12.98 -32.35
CA GLY A 967 29.44 14.13 -31.44
C GLY A 967 30.69 14.28 -30.56
N HIS A 968 31.23 13.16 -30.03
CA HIS A 968 32.48 13.16 -29.27
C HIS A 968 33.71 13.48 -30.14
N VAL A 969 33.77 12.99 -31.38
CA VAL A 969 34.85 13.31 -32.32
C VAL A 969 34.83 14.79 -32.76
N ARG A 970 33.65 15.41 -32.90
CA ARG A 970 33.53 16.85 -33.19
C ARG A 970 33.77 17.75 -31.97
N ALA A 971 33.46 17.29 -30.76
CA ALA A 971 33.79 18.01 -29.53
C ALA A 971 35.30 17.96 -29.20
N GLY A 972 35.94 16.83 -29.46
CA GLY A 972 37.40 16.66 -29.29
C GLY A 972 38.25 17.45 -30.31
N SER A 973 37.70 17.82 -31.47
CA SER A 973 38.40 18.62 -32.48
C SER A 973 38.25 20.13 -32.33
N ARG A 974 37.51 20.61 -31.31
CA ARG A 974 37.42 22.04 -30.95
C ARG A 974 38.29 22.43 -29.75
N TYR A 975 39.02 21.47 -29.18
CA TYR A 975 40.01 21.68 -28.11
C TYR A 975 41.41 21.21 -28.54
N ARG A 976 41.82 21.53 -29.77
CA ARG A 976 43.22 21.59 -30.21
C ARG A 976 43.45 22.81 -31.06
#